data_AF-D1CAA6-F1
#
_entry.id   AF-D1CAA6-F1
#
_cell.length_a   1.000
_cell.length_b   1.000
_cell.length_c   1.000
_cell.angle_alpha   90.00
_cell.angle_beta   90.00
_cell.angle_gamma   90.00
#
_symmetry.space_group_name_H-M   'P 1'
#
loop_
_entity.id
_entity.type
_entity.pdbx_description
1 polymer ?
#
loop_
_entity_poly.entity_id
_entity_poly.type
_entity_poly.pdbx_seq_one_letter_code
_entity_poly.pdbx_strand_id
1 'polypeptide(L)'
;MTPQQFIAKWAHASLKERAAAQQHFIDLCLLLGQPTPAQADAQGAWYTFEKGVTKAGGGDGWADVWMRGHFAWEYKSPGEDLAAAYKQLVLYAADLENPPLLVVCDIARYEIHTNFTGTKKQVYRFTNADLADPEVLGILRKVFTDPEALRPEITTESVTQEAAAKFASLAGSLTARGFAPERVARFLTRLLFCLFAEDIGLLPKGLFTRLLDVTRQRPDTFARQILILFETMRDGGIFGVEEIARFNGDLFADPDAIELTREELGLLAEAARLDWGSIEPAIFGTLFERGLDPAKRAQLGAHYTSRDDILRVVEPVVMEPLRREWAAVRARADVLAEAFWAAKGPSQRERRRKELASVLLAFQERLASVTILDPACGSGNFLYVALEQLKNLEKEVISYAAHRGLSMLLPQVTPRQLHGIETNAYAHELAQIVVWIGYIQWMTMNGFQVNRDPVLEPMDTVLLMDAILDRSDPAQPREPAWPDAEFIIGNPPFLGGKRLRTELGDEYVDAMFAVYNGRVPREADLCCYWFEKARAMIAAGRVKRAGLLATNSIRGGANRRVLERIKESGDIFMAWDDEPWVLDGAAVRISMVGFDDGTEKTRTLDGVPVAAINPDLTGALDLTTARPLAENLNIAFMGDTKGGPFDIPGDLARQMLAAPLNPNGRPNSDVIVPWVNGLDITRRPRDMWIIDFGPDMPLEQAALYEQPFEYVKKHVYPVRQKSRSTRNEWWLHERPRVDMRDALRGLSRFIGTPTVAKHRLFVWLSAPTLPDHQLIVFARDDDYFFGVLHSRAHELWSLRMGTSLEDRPRYTPTTCFETFPFPRPTEEQREAIAAAARALHEHRERWLNPEGASEAELKQRTLTNLYNARPTWLDNLHRELDRAVFAAYGWPDDLSDDEILARLLALNLERAGA
;
A
#
# COMPACT_ATOMS: atom_id res chain seq x y z
N MET A 1 40.06 -30.65 -23.59
CA MET A 1 40.73 -31.48 -22.55
C MET A 1 39.66 -32.37 -21.92
N THR A 2 39.94 -33.64 -21.56
CA THR A 2 38.93 -34.47 -20.87
C THR A 2 38.97 -34.25 -19.34
N PRO A 3 37.88 -34.53 -18.59
CA PRO A 3 37.88 -34.43 -17.13
C PRO A 3 39.02 -35.23 -16.47
N GLN A 4 39.28 -36.45 -16.93
CA GLN A 4 40.34 -37.30 -16.38
C GLN A 4 41.73 -36.73 -16.64
N GLN A 5 41.95 -36.08 -17.79
CA GLN A 5 43.20 -35.38 -18.08
C GLN A 5 43.37 -34.15 -17.18
N PHE A 6 42.29 -33.41 -16.91
CA PHE A 6 42.30 -32.25 -16.02
C PHE A 6 42.63 -32.66 -14.58
N ILE A 7 41.93 -33.68 -14.08
CA ILE A 7 42.15 -34.24 -12.73
C ILE A 7 43.58 -34.73 -12.58
N ALA A 8 44.09 -35.53 -13.53
CA ALA A 8 45.45 -36.04 -13.46
C ALA A 8 46.51 -34.93 -13.48
N LYS A 9 46.28 -33.86 -14.25
CA LYS A 9 47.18 -32.71 -14.33
C LYS A 9 47.25 -31.94 -13.00
N TRP A 10 46.11 -31.70 -12.36
CA TRP A 10 46.04 -30.85 -11.17
C TRP A 10 46.08 -31.60 -9.82
N ALA A 11 45.92 -32.92 -9.81
CA ALA A 11 46.06 -33.76 -8.61
C ALA A 11 47.49 -33.77 -8.01
N HIS A 12 48.51 -33.47 -8.82
CA HIS A 12 49.93 -33.48 -8.41
C HIS A 12 50.60 -32.11 -8.47
N ALA A 13 49.83 -31.04 -8.71
CA ALA A 13 50.38 -29.70 -8.82
C ALA A 13 50.79 -29.16 -7.43
N SER A 14 52.07 -28.82 -7.25
CA SER A 14 52.63 -28.21 -6.03
C SER A 14 53.05 -26.75 -6.25
N LEU A 15 52.54 -26.13 -7.32
CA LEU A 15 52.84 -24.76 -7.70
C LEU A 15 52.15 -23.77 -6.76
N LYS A 16 52.82 -22.65 -6.46
CA LYS A 16 52.22 -21.52 -5.72
C LYS A 16 51.15 -20.83 -6.57
N GLU A 17 50.14 -20.26 -5.92
CA GLU A 17 48.98 -19.54 -6.53
C GLU A 17 49.34 -18.68 -7.74
N ARG A 18 50.28 -17.72 -7.59
CA ARG A 18 50.72 -16.82 -8.66
C ARG A 18 51.25 -17.52 -9.92
N ALA A 19 51.77 -18.74 -9.80
CA ALA A 19 52.32 -19.51 -10.91
C ALA A 19 51.30 -20.45 -11.56
N ALA A 20 50.15 -20.68 -10.92
CA ALA A 20 49.21 -21.73 -11.32
C ALA A 20 47.80 -21.23 -11.65
N ALA A 21 47.33 -20.12 -11.06
CA ALA A 21 45.95 -19.65 -11.19
C ALA A 21 45.49 -19.44 -12.66
N GLN A 22 46.27 -18.69 -13.45
CA GLN A 22 45.93 -18.43 -14.85
C GLN A 22 45.94 -19.71 -15.71
N GLN A 23 46.96 -20.56 -15.56
CA GLN A 23 47.04 -21.81 -16.33
C GLN A 23 45.93 -22.80 -15.92
N HIS A 24 45.60 -22.86 -14.64
CA HIS A 24 44.49 -23.66 -14.12
C HIS A 24 43.16 -23.21 -14.72
N PHE A 25 42.91 -21.90 -14.72
CA PHE A 25 41.70 -21.35 -15.32
C PHE A 25 41.63 -21.56 -16.85
N ILE A 26 42.76 -21.44 -17.56
CA ILE A 26 42.84 -21.78 -18.98
C ILE A 26 42.48 -23.25 -19.22
N ASP A 27 42.99 -24.16 -18.39
CA ASP A 27 42.66 -25.57 -18.51
C ASP A 27 41.18 -25.85 -18.19
N LEU A 28 40.56 -25.08 -17.29
CA LEU A 28 39.11 -25.12 -17.04
C LEU A 28 38.33 -24.68 -18.29
N CYS A 29 38.74 -23.60 -18.95
CA CYS A 29 38.14 -23.21 -20.23
C CYS A 29 38.24 -24.34 -21.27
N LEU A 30 39.41 -25.00 -21.38
CA LEU A 30 39.64 -26.13 -22.30
C LEU A 30 38.87 -27.40 -21.92
N LEU A 31 38.61 -27.61 -20.64
CA LEU A 31 37.77 -28.69 -20.13
C LEU A 31 36.30 -28.46 -20.50
N LEU A 32 35.83 -27.21 -20.37
CA LEU A 32 34.43 -26.83 -20.57
C LEU A 32 34.11 -26.47 -22.04
N GLY A 33 35.11 -26.37 -22.90
CA GLY A 33 34.95 -25.91 -24.29
C GLY A 33 34.66 -24.41 -24.41
N GLN A 34 35.06 -23.62 -23.42
CA GLN A 34 34.87 -22.17 -23.37
C GLN A 34 36.09 -21.43 -23.93
N PRO A 35 35.89 -20.26 -24.56
CA PRO A 35 37.01 -19.40 -24.92
C PRO A 35 37.70 -18.86 -23.65
N THR A 36 39.02 -18.72 -23.69
CA THR A 36 39.78 -18.06 -22.62
C THR A 36 39.54 -16.54 -22.65
N PRO A 37 39.79 -15.80 -21.55
CA PRO A 37 39.53 -14.36 -21.50
C PRO A 37 40.13 -13.58 -22.69
N ALA A 38 41.41 -13.78 -22.99
CA ALA A 38 42.08 -13.10 -24.10
C ALA A 38 41.59 -13.51 -25.50
N GLN A 39 41.01 -14.71 -25.65
CA GLN A 39 40.42 -15.17 -26.91
C GLN A 39 39.02 -14.58 -27.12
N ALA A 40 38.24 -14.47 -26.05
CA ALA A 40 36.89 -13.95 -26.08
C ALA A 40 36.85 -12.42 -26.16
N ASP A 41 37.77 -11.77 -25.45
CA ASP A 41 37.81 -10.32 -25.28
C ASP A 41 39.25 -9.83 -25.13
N ALA A 42 39.89 -9.55 -26.27
CA ALA A 42 41.27 -9.09 -26.32
C ALA A 42 41.50 -7.73 -25.63
N GLN A 43 40.44 -6.95 -25.36
CA GLN A 43 40.53 -5.65 -24.70
C GLN A 43 40.16 -5.70 -23.21
N GLY A 44 39.62 -6.83 -22.73
CA GLY A 44 39.21 -7.02 -21.33
C GLY A 44 38.08 -6.11 -20.86
N ALA A 45 37.22 -5.66 -21.79
CA ALA A 45 36.07 -4.81 -21.52
C ALA A 45 34.97 -5.52 -20.71
N TRP A 46 34.75 -6.81 -20.96
CA TRP A 46 33.69 -7.64 -20.36
C TRP A 46 34.16 -9.03 -19.92
N TYR A 47 35.36 -9.48 -20.29
CA TYR A 47 35.95 -10.74 -19.78
C TYR A 47 37.48 -10.67 -19.73
N THR A 48 38.09 -10.74 -18.55
CA THR A 48 39.55 -10.56 -18.42
C THR A 48 40.15 -11.26 -17.20
N PHE A 49 41.48 -11.48 -17.25
CA PHE A 49 42.29 -11.84 -16.10
C PHE A 49 42.69 -10.57 -15.34
N GLU A 50 42.88 -10.72 -14.02
CA GLU A 50 43.36 -9.65 -13.14
C GLU A 50 42.55 -8.35 -13.32
N LYS A 51 41.22 -8.47 -13.33
CA LYS A 51 40.33 -7.31 -13.46
C LYS A 51 40.58 -6.40 -12.28
N GLY A 52 41.14 -5.23 -12.58
CA GLY A 52 41.42 -4.21 -11.58
C GLY A 52 40.18 -3.87 -10.76
N VAL A 53 40.33 -3.96 -9.45
CA VAL A 53 39.36 -3.58 -8.42
C VAL A 53 40.07 -2.70 -7.44
N THR A 54 39.40 -1.64 -7.00
CA THR A 54 40.15 -0.55 -6.39
C THR A 54 40.17 -0.73 -4.87
N LYS A 55 41.29 -1.20 -4.29
CA LYS A 55 41.38 -1.47 -2.84
C LYS A 55 41.34 -0.18 -2.01
N ALA A 56 40.61 -0.25 -0.89
CA ALA A 56 40.37 0.80 0.11
C ALA A 56 41.60 1.39 0.85
N GLY A 57 42.81 1.23 0.33
CA GLY A 57 44.08 1.59 1.00
C GLY A 57 45.19 2.09 0.07
N GLY A 58 44.90 2.34 -1.22
CA GLY A 58 45.90 2.89 -2.15
C GLY A 58 46.87 1.85 -2.72
N GLY A 59 46.39 0.65 -3.01
CA GLY A 59 47.08 -0.35 -3.82
C GLY A 59 46.14 -0.99 -4.82
N ASP A 60 46.68 -1.63 -5.86
CA ASP A 60 45.87 -2.34 -6.84
C ASP A 60 45.27 -3.60 -6.19
N GLY A 61 43.95 -3.75 -6.27
CA GLY A 61 43.27 -5.02 -6.12
C GLY A 61 42.97 -5.59 -7.49
N TRP A 62 42.83 -6.90 -7.54
CA TRP A 62 42.32 -7.57 -8.72
C TRP A 62 41.40 -8.69 -8.27
N ALA A 63 40.34 -8.92 -9.05
CA ALA A 63 39.75 -10.23 -9.12
C ALA A 63 40.57 -11.02 -10.14
N ASP A 64 41.02 -12.22 -9.78
CA ASP A 64 41.89 -13.01 -10.64
C ASP A 64 41.26 -13.29 -12.01
N VAL A 65 39.93 -13.48 -12.05
CA VAL A 65 39.16 -13.52 -13.29
C VAL A 65 37.81 -12.84 -13.11
N TRP A 66 37.35 -12.10 -14.11
CA TRP A 66 36.02 -11.49 -14.11
C TRP A 66 35.37 -11.56 -15.48
N MET A 67 34.09 -11.89 -15.49
CA MET A 67 33.24 -11.90 -16.67
C MET A 67 31.92 -11.18 -16.36
N ARG A 68 31.65 -10.10 -17.10
CA ARG A 68 30.49 -9.22 -16.90
C ARG A 68 29.19 -10.00 -16.97
N GLY A 69 28.32 -9.78 -15.98
CA GLY A 69 27.03 -10.47 -15.88
C GLY A 69 27.10 -11.97 -15.59
N HIS A 70 28.29 -12.52 -15.31
CA HIS A 70 28.48 -13.96 -15.04
C HIS A 70 29.13 -14.21 -13.68
N PHE A 71 30.39 -13.85 -13.52
CA PHE A 71 31.11 -14.12 -12.27
C PHE A 71 32.25 -13.15 -11.99
N ALA A 72 32.61 -13.06 -10.71
CA ALA A 72 33.95 -12.70 -10.27
C ALA A 72 34.60 -13.93 -9.63
N TRP A 73 35.88 -14.16 -9.92
CA TRP A 73 36.63 -15.34 -9.49
C TRP A 73 37.92 -14.94 -8.78
N GLU A 74 38.14 -15.47 -7.58
CA GLU A 74 39.34 -15.24 -6.76
C GLU A 74 40.02 -16.58 -6.42
N TYR A 75 41.35 -16.63 -6.57
CA TYR A 75 42.18 -17.77 -6.23
C TYR A 75 42.86 -17.60 -4.87
N LYS A 76 43.18 -18.74 -4.25
CA LYS A 76 44.14 -18.85 -3.13
C LYS A 76 45.12 -20.00 -3.36
N SER A 77 46.18 -20.02 -2.56
CA SER A 77 47.12 -21.15 -2.55
C SER A 77 46.45 -22.42 -2.01
N PRO A 78 46.84 -23.62 -2.49
CA PRO A 78 46.21 -24.87 -2.06
C PRO A 78 46.19 -25.03 -0.54
N GLY A 79 44.99 -25.29 0.03
CA GLY A 79 44.80 -25.49 1.47
C GLY A 79 44.53 -24.23 2.30
N GLU A 80 44.57 -23.04 1.70
CA GLU A 80 44.25 -21.76 2.35
C GLU A 80 42.74 -21.59 2.63
N ASP A 81 42.40 -20.59 3.46
CA ASP A 81 41.02 -20.27 3.82
C ASP A 81 40.29 -19.50 2.70
N LEU A 82 39.33 -20.17 2.05
CA LEU A 82 38.49 -19.60 1.01
C LEU A 82 37.49 -18.55 1.54
N ALA A 83 37.20 -18.52 2.84
CA ALA A 83 36.31 -17.51 3.42
C ALA A 83 36.91 -16.10 3.33
N ALA A 84 38.23 -15.97 3.43
CA ALA A 84 38.92 -14.70 3.23
C ALA A 84 38.83 -14.21 1.77
N ALA A 85 38.96 -15.12 0.80
CA ALA A 85 38.78 -14.84 -0.62
C ALA A 85 37.34 -14.40 -0.93
N TYR A 86 36.37 -15.05 -0.30
CA TYR A 86 34.97 -14.71 -0.51
C TYR A 86 34.63 -13.32 0.04
N LYS A 87 35.10 -13.00 1.27
CA LYS A 87 34.96 -11.65 1.83
C LYS A 87 35.57 -10.58 0.92
N GLN A 88 36.70 -10.88 0.29
CA GLN A 88 37.34 -9.99 -0.68
C GLN A 88 36.45 -9.77 -1.91
N LEU A 89 35.88 -10.83 -2.49
CA LEU A 89 34.95 -10.71 -3.62
C LEU A 89 33.64 -9.98 -3.26
N VAL A 90 33.10 -10.17 -2.05
CA VAL A 90 31.90 -9.45 -1.58
C VAL A 90 32.18 -7.94 -1.50
N LEU A 91 33.36 -7.54 -1.07
CA LEU A 91 33.78 -6.14 -1.05
C LEU A 91 33.94 -5.57 -2.47
N TYR A 92 34.39 -6.39 -3.42
CA TYR A 92 34.60 -6.01 -4.82
C TYR A 92 33.35 -6.15 -5.70
N ALA A 93 32.27 -6.74 -5.21
CA ALA A 93 31.11 -7.08 -6.04
C ALA A 93 30.56 -5.84 -6.78
N ALA A 94 30.49 -4.68 -6.12
CA ALA A 94 30.01 -3.44 -6.72
C ALA A 94 30.94 -2.90 -7.84
N ASP A 95 32.26 -2.89 -7.61
CA ASP A 95 33.28 -2.55 -8.64
C ASP A 95 33.15 -3.45 -9.88
N LEU A 96 32.77 -4.71 -9.66
CA LEU A 96 32.69 -5.76 -10.67
C LEU A 96 31.29 -5.84 -11.32
N GLU A 97 30.48 -4.77 -11.19
CA GLU A 97 29.12 -4.66 -11.73
C GLU A 97 28.13 -5.67 -11.15
N ASN A 98 28.28 -6.00 -9.86
CA ASN A 98 27.46 -6.95 -9.09
C ASN A 98 27.25 -8.27 -9.84
N PRO A 99 28.32 -9.04 -10.10
CA PRO A 99 28.18 -10.28 -10.84
C PRO A 99 27.27 -11.25 -10.06
N PRO A 100 26.44 -12.04 -10.76
CA PRO A 100 25.48 -12.94 -10.12
C PRO A 100 26.13 -14.09 -9.36
N LEU A 101 27.41 -14.39 -9.63
CA LEU A 101 28.17 -15.44 -8.97
C LEU A 101 29.52 -14.91 -8.46
N LEU A 102 29.88 -15.27 -7.23
CA LEU A 102 31.21 -15.01 -6.65
C LEU A 102 31.90 -16.36 -6.42
N VAL A 103 32.94 -16.64 -7.19
CA VAL A 103 33.62 -17.94 -7.20
C VAL A 103 34.97 -17.84 -6.49
N VAL A 104 35.22 -18.71 -5.53
CA VAL A 104 36.52 -18.80 -4.86
C VAL A 104 37.11 -20.19 -5.06
N CYS A 105 38.42 -20.25 -5.32
CA CYS A 105 39.09 -21.51 -5.64
C CYS A 105 40.50 -21.56 -5.07
N ASP A 106 40.94 -22.69 -4.52
CA ASP A 106 42.34 -22.89 -4.11
C ASP A 106 43.08 -23.87 -5.02
N ILE A 107 42.70 -23.92 -6.31
CA ILE A 107 43.16 -24.88 -7.33
C ILE A 107 42.58 -26.29 -7.12
N ALA A 108 42.36 -26.72 -5.87
CA ALA A 108 41.85 -28.05 -5.56
C ALA A 108 40.35 -28.06 -5.23
N ARG A 109 39.89 -27.04 -4.51
CA ARG A 109 38.52 -26.84 -4.01
C ARG A 109 37.91 -25.61 -4.67
N TYR A 110 36.61 -25.66 -4.87
CA TYR A 110 35.80 -24.62 -5.47
C TYR A 110 34.62 -24.30 -4.55
N GLU A 111 34.32 -23.02 -4.39
CA GLU A 111 33.03 -22.57 -3.87
C GLU A 111 32.43 -21.55 -4.83
N ILE A 112 31.26 -21.85 -5.39
CA ILE A 112 30.46 -20.91 -6.18
C ILE A 112 29.37 -20.36 -5.27
N HIS A 113 29.45 -19.08 -4.94
CA HIS A 113 28.46 -18.38 -4.12
C HIS A 113 27.49 -17.60 -5.01
N THR A 114 26.20 -17.84 -4.86
CA THR A 114 25.18 -17.03 -5.55
C THR A 114 25.07 -15.64 -4.94
N ASN A 115 24.88 -14.63 -5.81
CA ASN A 115 24.82 -13.21 -5.46
C ASN A 115 23.60 -12.53 -6.12
N PHE A 116 22.47 -13.24 -6.16
CA PHE A 116 21.20 -12.72 -6.64
C PHE A 116 20.42 -12.05 -5.49
N THR A 117 19.81 -10.90 -5.77
CA THR A 117 18.93 -10.20 -4.83
C THR A 117 17.63 -10.98 -4.61
N GLY A 118 17.13 -11.04 -3.37
CA GLY A 118 15.82 -11.62 -3.03
C GLY A 118 15.76 -13.16 -3.01
N THR A 119 16.89 -13.84 -3.21
CA THR A 119 16.99 -15.30 -3.16
C THR A 119 17.86 -15.76 -2.01
N LYS A 120 17.61 -16.97 -1.50
CA LYS A 120 18.50 -17.60 -0.52
C LYS A 120 19.93 -17.68 -1.05
N LYS A 121 20.94 -17.34 -0.25
CA LYS A 121 22.33 -17.59 -0.66
C LYS A 121 22.59 -19.09 -0.79
N GLN A 122 23.03 -19.53 -1.95
CA GLN A 122 23.39 -20.90 -2.23
C GLN A 122 24.88 -21.00 -2.54
N VAL A 123 25.54 -22.01 -1.97
CA VAL A 123 26.96 -22.24 -2.18
C VAL A 123 27.16 -23.65 -2.72
N TYR A 124 27.70 -23.76 -3.93
CA TYR A 124 28.09 -25.04 -4.52
C TYR A 124 29.55 -25.31 -4.19
N ARG A 125 29.83 -26.41 -3.49
CA ARG A 125 31.18 -26.81 -3.09
C ARG A 125 31.57 -28.12 -3.75
N PHE A 126 32.74 -28.15 -4.37
CA PHE A 126 33.29 -29.36 -4.98
C PHE A 126 34.80 -29.26 -5.11
N THR A 127 35.44 -30.36 -5.49
CA THR A 127 36.88 -30.50 -5.69
C THR A 127 37.20 -30.88 -7.14
N ASN A 128 38.47 -30.88 -7.52
CA ASN A 128 38.90 -31.39 -8.82
C ASN A 128 38.42 -32.83 -9.06
N ALA A 129 38.46 -33.71 -8.05
CA ALA A 129 38.03 -35.10 -8.20
C ALA A 129 36.55 -35.22 -8.61
N ASP A 130 35.73 -34.29 -8.12
CA ASP A 130 34.29 -34.25 -8.39
C ASP A 130 33.97 -33.80 -9.82
N LEU A 131 34.92 -33.22 -10.56
CA LEU A 131 34.73 -32.83 -11.97
C LEU A 131 34.57 -34.04 -12.92
N ALA A 132 34.79 -35.26 -12.43
CA ALA A 132 34.43 -36.48 -13.15
C ALA A 132 32.89 -36.71 -13.19
N ASP A 133 32.15 -36.09 -12.27
CA ASP A 133 30.69 -36.13 -12.23
C ASP A 133 30.10 -35.17 -13.27
N PRO A 134 29.26 -35.66 -14.21
CA PRO A 134 28.58 -34.81 -15.19
C PRO A 134 27.71 -33.70 -14.57
N GLU A 135 27.14 -33.89 -13.38
CA GLU A 135 26.32 -32.87 -12.71
C GLU A 135 27.18 -31.70 -12.21
N VAL A 136 28.29 -31.99 -11.54
CA VAL A 136 29.25 -30.98 -11.06
C VAL A 136 29.86 -30.22 -12.25
N LEU A 137 30.23 -30.95 -13.31
CA LEU A 137 30.71 -30.35 -14.55
C LEU A 137 29.63 -29.47 -15.21
N GLY A 138 28.35 -29.88 -15.10
CA GLY A 138 27.20 -29.10 -15.55
C GLY A 138 27.02 -27.80 -14.78
N ILE A 139 27.15 -27.83 -13.44
CA ILE A 139 27.12 -26.62 -12.59
C ILE A 139 28.25 -25.68 -12.99
N LEU A 140 29.48 -26.19 -13.08
CA LEU A 140 30.63 -25.37 -13.46
C LEU A 140 30.50 -24.80 -14.88
N ARG A 141 29.88 -25.54 -15.82
CA ARG A 141 29.58 -25.01 -17.16
C ARG A 141 28.60 -23.84 -17.11
N LYS A 142 27.53 -23.95 -16.31
CA LYS A 142 26.53 -22.89 -16.14
C LYS A 142 27.14 -21.57 -15.65
N VAL A 143 28.17 -21.62 -14.81
CA VAL A 143 28.92 -20.41 -14.39
C VAL A 143 29.36 -19.56 -15.59
N PHE A 144 29.76 -20.20 -16.69
CA PHE A 144 30.23 -19.52 -17.91
C PHE A 144 29.15 -19.23 -18.94
N THR A 145 28.10 -20.06 -19.00
CA THR A 145 27.13 -20.03 -20.11
C THR A 145 25.75 -19.51 -19.73
N ASP A 146 25.31 -19.77 -18.51
CA ASP A 146 23.97 -19.47 -18.02
C ASP A 146 23.98 -19.37 -16.48
N PRO A 147 24.55 -18.28 -15.94
CA PRO A 147 24.65 -18.07 -14.50
C PRO A 147 23.27 -18.00 -13.84
N GLU A 148 22.26 -17.53 -14.59
CA GLU A 148 20.88 -17.40 -14.14
C GLU A 148 20.24 -18.77 -13.84
N ALA A 149 20.63 -19.84 -14.54
CA ALA A 149 20.22 -21.20 -14.21
C ALA A 149 20.79 -21.76 -12.89
N LEU A 150 21.63 -20.98 -12.20
CA LEU A 150 22.08 -21.22 -10.82
C LEU A 150 21.36 -20.30 -9.81
N ARG A 151 20.39 -19.48 -10.26
CA ARG A 151 19.52 -18.73 -9.35
C ARG A 151 18.76 -19.71 -8.47
N PRO A 152 18.82 -19.56 -7.15
CA PRO A 152 18.07 -20.43 -6.24
C PRO A 152 16.56 -20.29 -6.46
N GLU A 153 15.86 -21.42 -6.58
CA GLU A 153 14.40 -21.47 -6.72
C GLU A 153 13.67 -21.01 -5.45
N ILE A 154 14.33 -21.17 -4.31
CA ILE A 154 13.80 -20.78 -3.00
C ILE A 154 14.06 -19.29 -2.79
N THR A 155 12.99 -18.51 -2.72
CA THR A 155 13.04 -17.08 -2.42
C THR A 155 13.09 -16.85 -0.91
N THR A 156 13.64 -15.70 -0.50
CA THR A 156 13.56 -15.27 0.89
C THR A 156 12.10 -15.16 1.36
N GLU A 157 11.21 -14.75 0.47
CA GLU A 157 9.78 -14.67 0.72
C GLU A 157 9.18 -16.06 1.05
N SER A 158 9.49 -17.11 0.27
CA SER A 158 8.93 -18.45 0.51
C SER A 158 9.38 -19.03 1.85
N VAL A 159 10.64 -18.81 2.24
CA VAL A 159 11.16 -19.24 3.55
C VAL A 159 10.47 -18.44 4.68
N THR A 160 10.29 -17.14 4.47
CA THR A 160 9.59 -16.25 5.41
C THR A 160 8.12 -16.68 5.60
N GLN A 161 7.43 -17.06 4.53
CA GLN A 161 6.05 -17.57 4.59
C GLN A 161 5.97 -18.93 5.31
N GLU A 162 6.89 -19.85 5.06
CA GLU A 162 6.95 -21.14 5.76
C GLU A 162 7.18 -20.97 7.26
N ALA A 163 8.15 -20.13 7.64
CA ALA A 163 8.43 -19.79 9.02
C ALA A 163 7.20 -19.13 9.69
N ALA A 164 6.55 -18.20 8.99
CA ALA A 164 5.34 -17.54 9.49
C ALA A 164 4.20 -18.54 9.74
N ALA A 165 3.99 -19.51 8.85
CA ALA A 165 2.97 -20.53 9.00
C ALA A 165 3.21 -21.44 10.23
N LYS A 166 4.47 -21.85 10.48
CA LYS A 166 4.82 -22.67 11.65
C LYS A 166 4.58 -21.92 12.96
N PHE A 167 4.98 -20.66 13.04
CA PHE A 167 4.76 -19.83 14.22
C PHE A 167 3.29 -19.46 14.43
N ALA A 168 2.50 -19.28 13.36
CA ALA A 168 1.05 -19.10 13.45
C ALA A 168 0.36 -20.34 14.02
N SER A 169 0.78 -21.54 13.61
CA SER A 169 0.29 -22.81 14.18
C SER A 169 0.60 -22.91 15.68
N LEU A 170 1.83 -22.55 16.07
CA LEU A 170 2.25 -22.53 17.48
C LEU A 170 1.44 -21.51 18.30
N ALA A 171 1.23 -20.30 17.79
CA ALA A 171 0.39 -19.28 18.42
C ALA A 171 -1.06 -19.75 18.61
N GLY A 172 -1.61 -20.44 17.60
CA GLY A 172 -2.95 -21.03 17.65
C GLY A 172 -3.08 -22.09 18.74
N SER A 173 -2.11 -23.00 18.84
CA SER A 173 -2.05 -24.04 19.89
C SER A 173 -1.99 -23.44 21.29
N LEU A 174 -1.09 -22.47 21.52
CA LEU A 174 -0.94 -21.80 22.82
C LEU A 174 -2.20 -21.03 23.22
N THR A 175 -2.83 -20.34 22.28
CA THR A 175 -4.11 -19.68 22.56
C THR A 175 -5.21 -20.68 22.91
N ALA A 176 -5.32 -21.79 22.16
CA ALA A 176 -6.33 -22.82 22.43
C ALA A 176 -6.19 -23.43 23.83
N ARG A 177 -4.97 -23.42 24.39
CA ARG A 177 -4.66 -23.81 25.77
C ARG A 177 -4.97 -22.73 26.81
N GLY A 178 -5.48 -21.56 26.41
CA GLY A 178 -5.94 -20.50 27.30
C GLY A 178 -4.88 -19.46 27.71
N PHE A 179 -3.71 -19.45 27.07
CA PHE A 179 -2.71 -18.41 27.33
C PHE A 179 -3.14 -17.04 26.80
N ALA A 180 -2.83 -15.97 27.53
CA ALA A 180 -3.11 -14.61 27.12
C ALA A 180 -2.38 -14.27 25.80
N PRO A 181 -3.05 -13.65 24.80
CA PRO A 181 -2.46 -13.41 23.49
C PRO A 181 -1.16 -12.60 23.52
N GLU A 182 -1.10 -11.55 24.35
CA GLU A 182 0.11 -10.72 24.52
C GLU A 182 1.29 -11.51 25.08
N ARG A 183 1.03 -12.41 26.04
CA ARG A 183 2.05 -13.29 26.62
C ARG A 183 2.58 -14.27 25.57
N VAL A 184 1.68 -14.87 24.79
CA VAL A 184 2.06 -15.75 23.66
C VAL A 184 2.90 -14.98 22.64
N ALA A 185 2.48 -13.77 22.28
CA ALA A 185 3.15 -12.93 21.31
C ALA A 185 4.61 -12.61 21.72
N ARG A 186 4.81 -12.11 22.95
CA ARG A 186 6.15 -11.81 23.47
C ARG A 186 7.01 -13.07 23.57
N PHE A 187 6.44 -14.18 24.02
CA PHE A 187 7.17 -15.44 24.11
C PHE A 187 7.63 -15.93 22.74
N LEU A 188 6.74 -15.95 21.74
CA LEU A 188 7.08 -16.37 20.38
C LEU A 188 8.11 -15.45 19.72
N THR A 189 8.03 -14.14 19.94
CA THR A 189 9.01 -13.18 19.43
C THR A 189 10.41 -13.44 19.98
N ARG A 190 10.53 -13.81 21.27
CA ARG A 190 11.82 -14.21 21.86
C ARG A 190 12.37 -15.50 21.26
N LEU A 191 11.53 -16.51 21.05
CA LEU A 191 11.94 -17.76 20.40
C LEU A 191 12.40 -17.50 18.96
N LEU A 192 11.66 -16.69 18.22
CA LEU A 192 12.01 -16.29 16.87
C LEU A 192 13.33 -15.53 16.85
N PHE A 193 13.54 -14.62 17.80
CA PHE A 193 14.80 -13.92 17.95
C PHE A 193 15.97 -14.89 18.23
N CYS A 194 15.80 -15.91 19.06
CA CYS A 194 16.85 -16.91 19.30
C CYS A 194 17.23 -17.68 18.03
N LEU A 195 16.23 -18.08 17.23
CA LEU A 195 16.45 -18.72 15.93
C LEU A 195 17.25 -17.83 14.98
N PHE A 196 16.85 -16.56 14.89
CA PHE A 196 17.57 -15.58 14.11
C PHE A 196 19.00 -15.37 14.61
N ALA A 197 19.17 -15.18 15.92
CA ALA A 197 20.44 -14.86 16.55
C ALA A 197 21.48 -15.98 16.37
N GLU A 198 21.10 -17.25 16.40
CA GLU A 198 22.04 -18.36 16.20
C GLU A 198 22.52 -18.50 14.74
N ASP A 199 21.68 -18.15 13.76
CA ASP A 199 22.01 -18.25 12.34
C ASP A 199 22.84 -17.07 11.83
N ILE A 200 22.63 -15.87 12.39
CA ILE A 200 23.47 -14.69 12.05
C ILE A 200 24.70 -14.53 12.95
N GLY A 201 24.93 -15.46 13.89
CA GLY A 201 26.14 -15.51 14.71
C GLY A 201 26.19 -14.50 15.88
N LEU A 202 25.02 -14.08 16.37
CA LEU A 202 24.86 -13.37 17.64
C LEU A 202 24.81 -14.34 18.83
N LEU A 203 24.20 -15.51 18.63
CA LEU A 203 24.33 -16.65 19.51
C LEU A 203 25.32 -17.67 18.93
N PRO A 204 25.96 -18.49 19.77
CA PRO A 204 26.75 -19.62 19.31
C PRO A 204 25.94 -20.50 18.36
N LYS A 205 26.55 -20.87 17.22
CA LYS A 205 25.84 -21.55 16.13
C LYS A 205 25.15 -22.83 16.60
N GLY A 206 23.85 -22.94 16.33
CA GLY A 206 23.01 -24.10 16.66
C GLY A 206 22.78 -24.32 18.16
N LEU A 207 23.11 -23.35 19.02
CA LEU A 207 22.89 -23.45 20.47
C LEU A 207 21.41 -23.66 20.81
N PHE A 208 20.53 -22.88 20.21
CA PHE A 208 19.10 -22.94 20.47
C PHE A 208 18.50 -24.19 19.81
N THR A 209 18.91 -24.52 18.58
CA THR A 209 18.54 -25.79 17.93
C THR A 209 18.90 -27.01 18.80
N ARG A 210 20.12 -27.09 19.34
CA ARG A 210 20.54 -28.18 20.24
C ARG A 210 19.69 -28.23 21.52
N LEU A 211 19.34 -27.06 22.07
CA LEU A 211 18.48 -26.97 23.23
C LEU A 211 17.07 -27.52 22.95
N LEU A 212 16.51 -27.23 21.77
CA LEU A 212 15.22 -27.79 21.32
C LEU A 212 15.28 -29.31 21.18
N ASP A 213 16.34 -29.86 20.58
CA ASP A 213 16.49 -31.31 20.42
C ASP A 213 16.54 -32.05 21.76
N VAL A 214 17.24 -31.50 22.76
CA VAL A 214 17.33 -32.08 24.11
C VAL A 214 15.98 -32.00 24.84
N THR A 215 15.36 -30.82 24.82
CA THR A 215 14.11 -30.54 25.54
C THR A 215 12.89 -31.20 24.89
N ARG A 216 12.91 -31.47 23.58
CA ARG A 216 11.85 -32.23 22.90
C ARG A 216 11.66 -33.64 23.46
N GLN A 217 12.73 -34.27 23.97
CA GLN A 217 12.67 -35.56 24.65
C GLN A 217 12.17 -35.47 26.10
N ARG A 218 12.28 -34.29 26.73
CA ARG A 218 11.84 -33.98 28.10
C ARG A 218 11.12 -32.61 28.16
N PRO A 219 9.88 -32.51 27.62
CA PRO A 219 9.20 -31.23 27.45
C PRO A 219 9.01 -30.43 28.75
N ASP A 220 8.89 -31.13 29.88
CA ASP A 220 8.80 -30.57 31.24
C ASP A 220 10.02 -29.71 31.62
N THR A 221 11.16 -29.91 30.97
CA THR A 221 12.39 -29.15 31.22
C THR A 221 12.55 -27.90 30.35
N PHE A 222 11.75 -27.77 29.29
CA PHE A 222 11.92 -26.72 28.27
C PHE A 222 11.81 -25.31 28.86
N ALA A 223 10.69 -25.01 29.54
CA ALA A 223 10.42 -23.66 30.05
C ALA A 223 11.54 -23.18 30.99
N ARG A 224 12.05 -24.08 31.85
CA ARG A 224 13.17 -23.77 32.75
C ARG A 224 14.45 -23.43 31.99
N GLN A 225 14.83 -24.22 30.98
CA GLN A 225 16.07 -23.98 30.24
C GLN A 225 16.00 -22.72 29.37
N ILE A 226 14.84 -22.46 28.77
CA ILE A 226 14.61 -21.25 27.99
C ILE A 226 14.61 -19.99 28.85
N LEU A 227 14.03 -20.05 30.05
CA LEU A 227 14.07 -18.93 30.97
C LEU A 227 15.52 -18.56 31.34
N ILE A 228 16.36 -19.56 31.64
CA ILE A 228 17.80 -19.34 31.90
C ILE A 228 18.47 -18.72 30.68
N LEU A 229 18.20 -19.20 29.46
CA LEU A 229 18.75 -18.61 28.25
C LEU A 229 18.35 -17.15 28.09
N PHE A 230 17.08 -16.80 28.31
CA PHE A 230 16.58 -15.43 28.22
C PHE A 230 17.21 -14.52 29.29
N GLU A 231 17.40 -15.01 30.51
CA GLU A 231 18.12 -14.30 31.56
C GLU A 231 19.59 -14.06 31.16
N THR A 232 20.29 -15.07 30.65
CA THR A 232 21.67 -14.91 30.17
C THR A 232 21.74 -13.94 28.99
N MET A 233 20.78 -13.96 28.05
CA MET A 233 20.74 -13.00 26.94
C MET A 233 20.46 -11.57 27.43
N ARG A 234 19.68 -11.40 28.50
CA ARG A 234 19.44 -10.08 29.12
C ARG A 234 20.71 -9.51 29.75
N ASP A 235 21.40 -10.30 30.55
CA ASP A 235 22.48 -9.83 31.43
C ASP A 235 23.88 -9.99 30.80
N GLY A 236 24.01 -10.86 29.80
CA GLY A 236 25.28 -11.40 29.34
C GLY A 236 25.83 -12.46 30.31
N GLY A 237 26.70 -13.34 29.84
CA GLY A 237 27.41 -14.31 30.69
C GLY A 237 27.50 -15.71 30.11
N ILE A 238 27.65 -16.71 30.99
CA ILE A 238 27.83 -18.11 30.59
C ILE A 238 26.50 -18.86 30.60
N PHE A 239 26.16 -19.50 29.49
CA PHE A 239 25.06 -20.45 29.38
C PHE A 239 25.63 -21.85 29.08
N GLY A 240 25.55 -22.74 30.08
CA GLY A 240 26.21 -24.04 30.01
C GLY A 240 27.73 -23.89 29.97
N VAL A 241 28.33 -24.02 28.77
CA VAL A 241 29.77 -23.83 28.51
C VAL A 241 30.04 -22.73 27.48
N GLU A 242 29.00 -22.07 27.00
CA GLU A 242 29.06 -21.09 25.91
C GLU A 242 28.95 -19.67 26.49
N GLU A 243 29.70 -18.73 25.93
CA GLU A 243 29.60 -17.31 26.28
C GLU A 243 28.52 -16.63 25.43
N ILE A 244 27.62 -15.90 26.09
CA ILE A 244 26.50 -15.18 25.47
C ILE A 244 26.69 -13.69 25.72
N ALA A 245 26.65 -12.91 24.63
CA ALA A 245 26.70 -11.47 24.66
C ALA A 245 25.45 -10.87 25.34
N ARG A 246 25.57 -9.64 25.83
CA ARG A 246 24.45 -8.90 26.43
C ARG A 246 23.58 -8.28 25.33
N PHE A 247 22.26 -8.53 25.34
CA PHE A 247 21.38 -8.08 24.25
C PHE A 247 20.53 -6.83 24.50
N ASN A 248 20.15 -6.48 25.73
CA ASN A 248 18.94 -5.68 25.99
C ASN A 248 18.90 -4.20 25.51
N GLY A 249 17.84 -3.62 24.90
CA GLY A 249 16.88 -4.13 23.91
C GLY A 249 15.37 -4.09 24.23
N ASP A 250 14.97 -3.98 25.50
CA ASP A 250 13.61 -4.24 26.05
C ASP A 250 13.03 -5.66 25.82
N LEU A 251 13.35 -6.36 24.72
CA LEU A 251 12.86 -7.70 24.39
C LEU A 251 13.04 -8.74 25.52
N PHE A 252 14.21 -8.73 26.17
CA PHE A 252 14.55 -9.64 27.27
C PHE A 252 14.47 -8.98 28.66
N ALA A 253 13.91 -7.78 28.78
CA ALA A 253 13.86 -7.06 30.07
C ALA A 253 13.07 -7.81 31.15
N ASP A 254 12.01 -8.51 30.75
CA ASP A 254 11.16 -9.33 31.62
C ASP A 254 11.10 -10.79 31.12
N PRO A 255 12.13 -11.63 31.42
CA PRO A 255 12.19 -13.01 30.96
C PRO A 255 10.97 -13.81 31.43
N ASP A 256 10.24 -14.41 30.49
CA ASP A 256 9.09 -15.28 30.73
C ASP A 256 9.14 -16.43 29.72
N ALA A 257 8.68 -17.61 30.15
CA ALA A 257 8.65 -18.82 29.36
C ALA A 257 7.32 -19.56 29.50
N ILE A 258 6.80 -20.07 28.38
CA ILE A 258 5.61 -20.92 28.35
C ILE A 258 6.04 -22.39 28.16
N GLU A 259 5.43 -23.29 28.93
CA GLU A 259 5.60 -24.73 28.73
C GLU A 259 5.01 -25.19 27.39
N LEU A 260 5.89 -25.72 26.54
CA LEU A 260 5.50 -26.30 25.25
C LEU A 260 5.29 -27.80 25.36
N THR A 261 4.27 -28.30 24.68
CA THR A 261 4.04 -29.74 24.52
C THR A 261 5.06 -30.36 23.57
N ARG A 262 5.12 -31.70 23.53
CA ARG A 262 5.98 -32.42 22.58
C ARG A 262 5.68 -32.06 21.12
N GLU A 263 4.42 -31.84 20.77
CA GLU A 263 3.99 -31.48 19.42
C GLU A 263 4.43 -30.05 19.06
N GLU A 264 4.21 -29.11 19.97
CA GLU A 264 4.64 -27.71 19.83
C GLU A 264 6.16 -27.58 19.72
N LEU A 265 6.92 -28.34 20.51
CA LEU A 265 8.38 -28.44 20.38
C LEU A 265 8.80 -29.09 19.05
N GLY A 266 7.97 -29.99 18.51
CA GLY A 266 8.16 -30.55 17.17
C GLY A 266 8.09 -29.47 16.10
N LEU A 267 7.04 -28.63 16.13
CA LEU A 267 6.88 -27.50 15.22
C LEU A 267 8.03 -26.50 15.33
N LEU A 268 8.45 -26.16 16.56
CA LEU A 268 9.55 -25.24 16.79
C LEU A 268 10.89 -25.80 16.32
N ALA A 269 11.15 -27.10 16.51
CA ALA A 269 12.35 -27.76 16.02
C ALA A 269 12.38 -27.88 14.48
N GLU A 270 11.23 -27.99 13.83
CA GLU A 270 11.16 -27.88 12.36
C GLU A 270 11.44 -26.45 11.89
N ALA A 271 10.89 -25.45 12.57
CA ALA A 271 11.17 -24.05 12.28
C ALA A 271 12.67 -23.74 12.47
N ALA A 272 13.34 -24.38 13.43
CA ALA A 272 14.77 -24.24 13.66
C ALA A 272 15.68 -24.78 12.54
N ARG A 273 15.13 -25.54 11.58
CA ARG A 273 15.88 -26.02 10.41
C ARG A 273 15.84 -25.06 9.22
N LEU A 274 14.99 -24.03 9.30
CA LEU A 274 14.94 -22.98 8.29
C LEU A 274 16.20 -22.12 8.39
N ASP A 275 16.53 -21.44 7.29
CA ASP A 275 17.69 -20.55 7.23
C ASP A 275 17.28 -19.15 7.66
N TRP A 276 17.38 -18.87 8.96
CA TRP A 276 16.97 -17.59 9.54
C TRP A 276 17.90 -16.44 9.19
N GLY A 277 19.13 -16.73 8.74
CA GLY A 277 20.04 -15.71 8.20
C GLY A 277 19.54 -15.09 6.90
N SER A 278 18.72 -15.82 6.14
CA SER A 278 18.13 -15.37 4.87
C SER A 278 16.68 -14.89 5.00
N ILE A 279 16.07 -14.92 6.19
CA ILE A 279 14.68 -14.47 6.43
C ILE A 279 14.60 -12.95 6.49
N GLU A 280 13.52 -12.39 5.95
CA GLU A 280 13.24 -10.96 6.02
C GLU A 280 12.74 -10.57 7.42
N PRO A 281 13.26 -9.48 8.03
CA PRO A 281 12.77 -8.96 9.31
C PRO A 281 11.27 -8.61 9.31
N ALA A 282 10.65 -8.42 8.14
CA ALA A 282 9.21 -8.22 8.01
C ALA A 282 8.37 -9.43 8.50
N ILE A 283 8.97 -10.62 8.67
CA ILE A 283 8.31 -11.80 9.24
C ILE A 283 7.68 -11.52 10.62
N PHE A 284 8.37 -10.71 11.43
CA PHE A 284 7.94 -10.35 12.77
C PHE A 284 6.59 -9.63 12.74
N GLY A 285 6.43 -8.68 11.81
CA GLY A 285 5.15 -8.00 11.56
C GLY A 285 4.08 -8.95 11.03
N THR A 286 4.43 -9.81 10.08
CA THR A 286 3.50 -10.79 9.48
C THR A 286 2.94 -11.74 10.54
N LEU A 287 3.75 -12.16 11.51
CA LEU A 287 3.34 -13.03 12.61
C LEU A 287 2.45 -12.35 13.63
N PHE A 288 2.75 -11.09 13.96
CA PHE A 288 1.89 -10.27 14.80
C PHE A 288 0.49 -10.12 14.17
N GLU A 289 0.44 -9.78 12.89
CA GLU A 289 -0.83 -9.56 12.17
C GLU A 289 -1.63 -10.85 11.96
N ARG A 290 -0.98 -11.98 11.67
CA ARG A 290 -1.67 -13.23 11.28
C ARG A 290 -2.02 -14.17 12.45
N GLY A 291 -1.45 -14.00 13.64
CA GLY A 291 -1.52 -15.03 14.69
C GLY A 291 -1.85 -14.59 16.11
N LEU A 292 -1.69 -13.32 16.47
CA LEU A 292 -1.47 -12.94 17.87
C LEU A 292 -2.51 -12.00 18.50
N ASP A 293 -3.43 -11.41 17.73
CA ASP A 293 -4.54 -10.60 18.26
C ASP A 293 -5.92 -11.26 17.97
N PRO A 294 -6.67 -11.72 18.98
CA PRO A 294 -7.99 -12.33 18.82
C PRO A 294 -9.05 -11.43 18.17
N ALA A 295 -8.97 -10.10 18.36
CA ALA A 295 -9.88 -9.15 17.72
C ALA A 295 -9.56 -9.03 16.21
N LYS A 296 -8.30 -9.28 15.84
CA LYS A 296 -7.82 -9.31 14.45
C LYS A 296 -7.79 -10.73 13.84
N ARG A 297 -8.18 -11.78 14.57
CA ARG A 297 -8.21 -13.17 14.05
C ARG A 297 -9.21 -13.41 12.92
N ALA A 298 -10.25 -12.59 12.80
CA ALA A 298 -11.16 -12.62 11.65
C ALA A 298 -10.52 -11.99 10.38
N GLN A 299 -9.36 -11.35 10.52
CA GLN A 299 -8.67 -10.53 9.53
C GLN A 299 -7.39 -11.22 9.02
N LEU A 300 -7.50 -12.52 8.69
CA LEU A 300 -6.40 -13.30 8.11
C LEU A 300 -5.99 -12.70 6.74
N GLY A 301 -5.03 -11.77 6.75
CA GLY A 301 -4.33 -11.25 5.57
C GLY A 301 -4.35 -9.73 5.33
N ALA A 302 -4.53 -8.88 6.35
CA ALA A 302 -5.16 -7.58 6.15
C ALA A 302 -4.36 -6.28 6.34
N HIS A 303 -3.22 -6.25 7.02
CA HIS A 303 -2.51 -4.99 7.32
C HIS A 303 -1.07 -4.94 6.81
N TYR A 304 -0.59 -6.02 6.21
CA TYR A 304 0.75 -6.14 5.68
C TYR A 304 0.93 -5.22 4.48
N THR A 305 1.74 -4.18 4.64
CA THR A 305 2.20 -3.39 3.50
C THR A 305 3.35 -4.12 2.84
N SER A 306 3.19 -4.52 1.58
CA SER A 306 4.23 -5.26 0.87
C SER A 306 5.49 -4.40 0.73
N ARG A 307 6.64 -5.05 0.61
CA ARG A 307 7.92 -4.35 0.39
C ARG A 307 7.88 -3.45 -0.83
N ASP A 308 7.27 -3.91 -1.92
CA ASP A 308 7.15 -3.14 -3.16
C ASP A 308 6.29 -1.89 -2.96
N ASP A 309 5.20 -2.00 -2.22
CA ASP A 309 4.32 -0.87 -1.90
C ASP A 309 4.99 0.13 -0.96
N ILE A 310 5.79 -0.35 0.01
CA ILE A 310 6.63 0.51 0.84
C ILE A 310 7.64 1.27 -0.03
N LEU A 311 8.30 0.58 -0.97
CA LEU A 311 9.29 1.19 -1.86
C LEU A 311 8.67 2.24 -2.79
N ARG A 312 7.42 2.05 -3.25
CA ARG A 312 6.68 3.07 -4.01
C ARG A 312 6.57 4.41 -3.28
N VAL A 313 6.68 4.43 -1.96
CA VAL A 313 6.66 5.64 -1.12
C VAL A 313 8.07 6.06 -0.69
N VAL A 314 8.86 5.14 -0.12
CA VAL A 314 10.20 5.43 0.41
C VAL A 314 11.12 5.97 -0.67
N GLU A 315 11.05 5.41 -1.88
CA GLU A 315 11.92 5.78 -2.98
C GLU A 315 11.77 7.27 -3.36
N PRO A 316 10.58 7.76 -3.78
CA PRO A 316 10.42 9.17 -4.18
C PRO A 316 10.46 10.17 -3.00
N VAL A 317 10.04 9.76 -1.80
CA VAL A 317 9.98 10.68 -0.65
C VAL A 317 11.34 10.87 -0.01
N VAL A 318 12.10 9.79 0.18
CA VAL A 318 13.37 9.77 0.94
C VAL A 318 14.56 9.62 0.01
N MET A 319 14.56 8.60 -0.86
CA MET A 319 15.80 8.16 -1.51
C MET A 319 16.15 8.97 -2.75
N GLU A 320 15.18 9.35 -3.59
CA GLU A 320 15.40 10.21 -4.75
C GLU A 320 16.10 11.54 -4.41
N PRO A 321 15.66 12.34 -3.42
CA PRO A 321 16.37 13.57 -3.07
C PRO A 321 17.79 13.28 -2.58
N LEU A 322 18.00 12.24 -1.77
CA LEU A 322 19.34 11.85 -1.30
C LEU A 322 20.25 11.36 -2.43
N ARG A 323 19.72 10.64 -3.43
CA ARG A 323 20.49 10.21 -4.61
C ARG A 323 20.84 11.40 -5.51
N ARG A 324 19.98 12.42 -5.61
CA ARG A 324 20.33 13.68 -6.30
C ARG A 324 21.44 14.44 -5.58
N GLU A 325 21.37 14.53 -4.25
CA GLU A 325 22.46 15.10 -3.43
C GLU A 325 23.76 14.30 -3.65
N TRP A 326 23.70 12.98 -3.59
CA TRP A 326 24.85 12.11 -3.83
C TRP A 326 25.44 12.29 -5.23
N ALA A 327 24.62 12.35 -6.29
CA ALA A 327 25.08 12.55 -7.65
C ALA A 327 25.89 13.86 -7.80
N ALA A 328 25.44 14.93 -7.15
CA ALA A 328 26.16 16.21 -7.14
C ALA A 328 27.48 16.12 -6.35
N VAL A 329 27.47 15.47 -5.18
CA VAL A 329 28.68 15.21 -4.39
C VAL A 329 29.69 14.36 -5.16
N ARG A 330 29.21 13.29 -5.81
CA ARG A 330 30.02 12.39 -6.62
C ARG A 330 30.68 13.12 -7.79
N ALA A 331 29.93 13.95 -8.52
CA ALA A 331 30.50 14.75 -9.61
C ALA A 331 31.63 15.68 -9.11
N ARG A 332 31.45 16.31 -7.95
CA ARG A 332 32.51 17.13 -7.31
C ARG A 332 33.70 16.28 -6.85
N ALA A 333 33.42 15.10 -6.29
CA ALA A 333 34.44 14.17 -5.82
C ALA A 333 35.29 13.63 -6.98
N ASP A 334 34.70 13.36 -8.15
CA ASP A 334 35.42 12.90 -9.34
C ASP A 334 36.46 13.94 -9.79
N VAL A 335 36.11 15.24 -9.82
CA VAL A 335 37.05 16.33 -10.14
C VAL A 335 38.20 16.40 -9.12
N LEU A 336 37.90 16.25 -7.82
CA LEU A 336 38.91 16.26 -6.77
C LEU A 336 39.82 15.03 -6.83
N ALA A 337 39.27 13.88 -7.22
CA ALA A 337 40.01 12.64 -7.40
C ALA A 337 41.00 12.74 -8.57
N GLU A 338 40.59 13.30 -9.71
CA GLU A 338 41.49 13.59 -10.84
C GLU A 338 42.64 14.51 -10.42
N ALA A 339 42.34 15.58 -9.69
CA ALA A 339 43.34 16.51 -9.18
C ALA A 339 44.28 15.86 -8.15
N PHE A 340 43.79 14.91 -7.36
CA PHE A 340 44.58 14.10 -6.43
C PHE A 340 45.59 13.22 -7.17
N TRP A 341 45.17 12.51 -8.21
CA TRP A 341 46.04 11.65 -9.03
C TRP A 341 47.04 12.46 -9.87
N ALA A 342 46.65 13.64 -10.36
CA ALA A 342 47.53 14.53 -11.12
C ALA A 342 48.57 15.29 -10.26
N ALA A 343 48.45 15.27 -8.93
CA ALA A 343 49.34 16.02 -8.03
C ALA A 343 50.79 15.49 -8.10
N LYS A 344 51.75 16.40 -8.38
CA LYS A 344 53.16 16.06 -8.62
C LYS A 344 54.05 16.05 -7.36
N GLY A 345 53.52 16.47 -6.21
CA GLY A 345 54.28 16.54 -4.95
C GLY A 345 53.50 16.04 -3.73
N PRO A 346 54.17 15.50 -2.70
CA PRO A 346 53.53 14.84 -1.56
C PRO A 346 52.62 15.77 -0.75
N SER A 347 53.03 17.02 -0.51
CA SER A 347 52.19 18.02 0.19
C SER A 347 50.93 18.39 -0.60
N GLN A 348 51.06 18.54 -1.92
CA GLN A 348 49.92 18.82 -2.80
C GLN A 348 48.95 17.64 -2.85
N ARG A 349 49.48 16.42 -2.96
CA ARG A 349 48.69 15.18 -2.95
C ARG A 349 47.94 15.00 -1.63
N GLU A 350 48.59 15.23 -0.50
CA GLU A 350 47.96 15.15 0.82
C GLU A 350 46.84 16.19 0.99
N ARG A 351 47.05 17.42 0.50
CA ARG A 351 46.00 18.44 0.49
C ARG A 351 44.78 18.00 -0.33
N ARG A 352 44.99 17.49 -1.55
CA ARG A 352 43.89 17.01 -2.41
C ARG A 352 43.18 15.80 -1.81
N ARG A 353 43.92 14.89 -1.16
CA ARG A 353 43.36 13.75 -0.42
C ARG A 353 42.41 14.22 0.69
N LYS A 354 42.83 15.23 1.48
CA LYS A 354 41.99 15.82 2.53
C LYS A 354 40.75 16.52 1.96
N GLU A 355 40.88 17.25 0.85
CA GLU A 355 39.75 17.90 0.18
C GLU A 355 38.71 16.87 -0.31
N LEU A 356 39.16 15.77 -0.93
CA LEU A 356 38.30 14.67 -1.37
C LEU A 356 37.64 13.97 -0.17
N ALA A 357 38.43 13.61 0.85
CA ALA A 357 37.92 12.97 2.06
C ALA A 357 36.88 13.83 2.77
N SER A 358 37.12 15.14 2.86
CA SER A 358 36.19 16.07 3.51
C SER A 358 34.83 16.13 2.81
N VAL A 359 34.80 16.09 1.47
CA VAL A 359 33.53 16.11 0.72
C VAL A 359 32.73 14.83 0.94
N LEU A 360 33.40 13.67 0.96
CA LEU A 360 32.73 12.37 1.17
C LEU A 360 32.32 12.17 2.63
N LEU A 361 33.15 12.58 3.59
CA LEU A 361 32.81 12.58 5.02
C LEU A 361 31.62 13.49 5.30
N ALA A 362 31.59 14.69 4.71
CA ALA A 362 30.46 15.60 4.87
C ALA A 362 29.14 15.00 4.32
N PHE A 363 29.20 14.24 3.22
CA PHE A 363 28.02 13.55 2.72
C PHE A 363 27.63 12.34 3.60
N GLN A 364 28.59 11.63 4.17
CA GLN A 364 28.31 10.57 5.13
C GLN A 364 27.68 11.11 6.42
N GLU A 365 28.19 12.22 6.95
CA GLU A 365 27.59 12.95 8.08
C GLU A 365 26.16 13.42 7.74
N ARG A 366 25.95 13.89 6.51
CA ARG A 366 24.62 14.24 5.99
C ARG A 366 23.67 13.05 5.93
N LEU A 367 24.12 11.86 5.52
CA LEU A 367 23.31 10.64 5.55
C LEU A 367 22.99 10.22 6.98
N ALA A 368 23.96 10.33 7.91
CA ALA A 368 23.77 10.01 9.33
C ALA A 368 22.86 11.01 10.07
N SER A 369 22.67 12.22 9.52
CA SER A 369 21.78 13.23 10.09
C SER A 369 20.33 13.16 9.58
N VAL A 370 20.04 12.33 8.56
CA VAL A 370 18.67 12.15 8.06
C VAL A 370 17.79 11.59 9.16
N THR A 371 16.61 12.15 9.36
CA THR A 371 15.60 11.63 10.30
C THR A 371 14.31 11.28 9.57
N ILE A 372 13.74 10.12 9.87
CA ILE A 372 12.54 9.61 9.21
C ILE A 372 11.51 9.24 10.27
N LEU A 373 10.30 9.78 10.16
CA LEU A 373 9.19 9.48 11.05
C LEU A 373 8.14 8.62 10.35
N ASP A 374 7.76 7.52 10.99
CA ASP A 374 6.51 6.82 10.73
C ASP A 374 5.52 7.03 11.89
N PRO A 375 4.51 7.91 11.71
CA PRO A 375 3.57 8.29 12.77
C PRO A 375 2.46 7.24 13.04
N ALA A 376 2.51 6.08 12.38
CA ALA A 376 1.63 4.94 12.62
C ALA A 376 2.40 3.65 12.32
N CYS A 377 3.53 3.46 13.00
CA CYS A 377 4.58 2.57 12.52
C CYS A 377 4.25 1.07 12.57
N GLY A 378 3.23 0.67 13.33
CA GLY A 378 2.85 -0.74 13.46
C GLY A 378 4.05 -1.58 13.90
N SER A 379 4.36 -2.62 13.13
CA SER A 379 5.54 -3.48 13.37
C SER A 379 6.87 -2.91 12.85
N GLY A 380 6.91 -1.67 12.38
CA GLY A 380 8.14 -0.99 11.94
C GLY A 380 8.62 -1.32 10.51
N ASN A 381 7.77 -1.88 9.65
CA ASN A 381 8.20 -2.31 8.30
C ASN A 381 8.68 -1.15 7.41
N PHE A 382 7.97 -0.01 7.42
CA PHE A 382 8.41 1.20 6.68
C PHE A 382 9.77 1.71 7.19
N LEU A 383 9.94 1.75 8.52
CA LEU A 383 11.20 2.15 9.14
C LEU A 383 12.34 1.21 8.71
N TYR A 384 12.13 -0.11 8.80
CA TYR A 384 13.11 -1.10 8.36
C TYR A 384 13.53 -0.93 6.91
N VAL A 385 12.58 -0.84 5.97
CA VAL A 385 12.89 -0.69 4.55
C VAL A 385 13.62 0.63 4.30
N ALA A 386 13.22 1.72 4.94
CA ALA A 386 13.91 3.00 4.83
C ALA A 386 15.36 2.93 5.34
N LEU A 387 15.60 2.29 6.48
CA LEU A 387 16.95 2.07 7.01
C LEU A 387 17.83 1.28 6.04
N GLU A 388 17.30 0.20 5.48
CA GLU A 388 18.02 -0.62 4.52
C GLU A 388 18.41 0.19 3.28
N GLN A 389 17.52 1.03 2.75
CA GLN A 389 17.83 1.90 1.62
C GLN A 389 18.88 2.95 1.96
N LEU A 390 18.80 3.60 3.13
CA LEU A 390 19.83 4.52 3.61
C LEU A 390 21.19 3.83 3.73
N LYS A 391 21.21 2.60 4.26
CA LYS A 391 22.41 1.79 4.40
C LYS A 391 23.01 1.38 3.07
N ASN A 392 22.18 1.02 2.10
CA ASN A 392 22.63 0.72 0.74
C ASN A 392 23.29 1.94 0.07
N LEU A 393 22.71 3.13 0.25
CA LEU A 393 23.32 4.37 -0.25
C LEU A 393 24.62 4.70 0.50
N GLU A 394 24.66 4.53 1.82
CA GLU A 394 25.88 4.69 2.60
C GLU A 394 26.99 3.74 2.13
N LYS A 395 26.66 2.47 1.85
CA LYS A 395 27.60 1.51 1.28
C LYS A 395 28.14 1.98 -0.06
N GLU A 396 27.30 2.54 -0.92
CA GLU A 396 27.75 3.10 -2.20
C GLU A 396 28.81 4.19 -1.98
N VAL A 397 28.60 5.09 -1.00
CA VAL A 397 29.55 6.15 -0.64
C VAL A 397 30.86 5.56 -0.08
N ILE A 398 30.77 4.59 0.84
CA ILE A 398 31.94 3.93 1.43
C ILE A 398 32.76 3.21 0.35
N SER A 399 32.08 2.45 -0.50
CA SER A 399 32.68 1.79 -1.67
C SER A 399 33.35 2.85 -2.55
N TYR A 400 32.63 3.89 -2.97
CA TYR A 400 33.19 4.95 -3.80
C TYR A 400 34.45 5.61 -3.20
N ALA A 401 34.45 5.90 -1.89
CA ALA A 401 35.58 6.46 -1.17
C ALA A 401 36.79 5.51 -1.16
N ALA A 402 36.54 4.23 -0.86
CA ALA A 402 37.55 3.16 -0.91
C ALA A 402 38.17 3.07 -2.32
N HIS A 403 37.37 3.19 -3.38
CA HIS A 403 37.87 3.17 -4.76
C HIS A 403 38.75 4.37 -5.12
N ARG A 404 38.84 5.42 -4.30
CA ARG A 404 39.73 6.57 -4.56
C ARG A 404 40.95 6.57 -3.64
N GLY A 405 41.25 5.44 -2.99
CA GLY A 405 42.42 5.31 -2.12
C GLY A 405 42.32 6.07 -0.81
N LEU A 406 41.09 6.45 -0.40
CA LEU A 406 40.84 6.94 0.94
C LEU A 406 40.75 5.76 1.91
N SER A 407 41.21 5.97 3.14
CA SER A 407 41.01 5.04 4.24
C SER A 407 39.54 4.68 4.37
N MET A 408 39.26 3.39 4.59
CA MET A 408 37.90 2.84 4.67
C MET A 408 37.05 3.68 5.63
N LEU A 409 36.03 4.34 5.08
CA LEU A 409 34.99 5.00 5.86
C LEU A 409 34.21 3.94 6.62
N LEU A 410 33.90 4.19 7.90
CA LEU A 410 33.07 3.31 8.71
C LEU A 410 31.60 3.72 8.55
N PRO A 411 30.65 2.77 8.52
CA PRO A 411 29.22 3.10 8.52
C PRO A 411 28.82 3.96 9.72
N GLN A 412 28.04 5.01 9.47
CA GLN A 412 27.52 5.97 10.43
C GLN A 412 25.98 5.98 10.50
N VAL A 413 25.27 5.48 9.48
CA VAL A 413 23.80 5.37 9.54
C VAL A 413 23.41 4.39 10.65
N THR A 414 22.42 4.72 11.48
CA THR A 414 21.98 3.84 12.59
C THR A 414 20.46 3.84 12.77
N PRO A 415 19.89 2.85 13.48
CA PRO A 415 18.47 2.86 13.86
C PRO A 415 17.98 4.14 14.54
N ARG A 416 18.86 4.89 15.21
CA ARG A 416 18.52 6.12 15.95
C ARG A 416 17.99 7.26 15.06
N GLN A 417 18.13 7.13 13.75
CA GLN A 417 17.58 8.07 12.77
C GLN A 417 16.09 7.84 12.47
N LEU A 418 15.55 6.70 12.91
CA LEU A 418 14.19 6.28 12.65
C LEU A 418 13.32 6.57 13.86
N HIS A 419 12.23 7.28 13.62
CA HIS A 419 11.25 7.68 14.62
C HIS A 419 9.94 6.98 14.31
N GLY A 420 9.26 6.47 15.34
CA GLY A 420 7.98 5.79 15.20
C GLY A 420 6.97 6.32 16.21
N ILE A 421 5.68 6.25 15.88
CA ILE A 421 4.60 6.42 16.86
C ILE A 421 3.65 5.23 16.71
N GLU A 422 3.34 4.59 17.84
CA GLU A 422 2.45 3.44 17.89
C GLU A 422 1.63 3.48 19.19
N THR A 423 0.36 3.08 19.12
CA THR A 423 -0.56 3.06 20.28
C THR A 423 -0.58 1.72 20.99
N ASN A 424 -0.32 0.64 20.27
CA ASN A 424 -0.27 -0.72 20.78
C ASN A 424 1.14 -1.03 21.35
N ALA A 425 1.21 -1.26 22.66
CA ALA A 425 2.47 -1.52 23.36
C ALA A 425 3.29 -2.69 22.77
N TYR A 426 2.62 -3.73 22.27
CA TYR A 426 3.32 -4.87 21.67
C TYR A 426 3.85 -4.54 20.27
N ALA A 427 3.08 -3.87 19.42
CA ALA A 427 3.55 -3.43 18.11
C ALA A 427 4.71 -2.44 18.24
N HIS A 428 4.65 -1.56 19.24
CA HIS A 428 5.73 -0.67 19.64
C HIS A 428 7.03 -1.42 19.98
N GLU A 429 6.97 -2.46 20.82
CA GLU A 429 8.13 -3.32 21.12
C GLU A 429 8.66 -4.00 19.84
N LEU A 430 7.74 -4.51 19.01
CA LEU A 430 8.07 -5.24 17.79
C LEU A 430 8.81 -4.35 16.77
N ALA A 431 8.36 -3.12 16.57
CA ALA A 431 8.98 -2.17 15.63
C ALA A 431 10.46 -1.95 15.92
N GLN A 432 10.81 -1.79 17.21
CA GLN A 432 12.19 -1.59 17.63
C GLN A 432 13.06 -2.81 17.29
N ILE A 433 12.54 -4.01 17.55
CA ILE A 433 13.23 -5.27 17.29
C ILE A 433 13.47 -5.47 15.79
N VAL A 434 12.45 -5.24 14.96
CA VAL A 434 12.53 -5.39 13.50
C VAL A 434 13.61 -4.49 12.91
N VAL A 435 13.66 -3.23 13.34
CA VAL A 435 14.65 -2.26 12.86
C VAL A 435 16.07 -2.67 13.27
N TRP A 436 16.29 -3.05 14.53
CA TRP A 436 17.62 -3.48 15.00
C TRP A 436 18.09 -4.76 14.31
N ILE A 437 17.21 -5.74 14.15
CA ILE A 437 17.52 -6.98 13.44
C ILE A 437 17.94 -6.67 12.01
N GLY A 438 17.18 -5.84 11.30
CA GLY A 438 17.52 -5.42 9.94
C GLY A 438 18.88 -4.72 9.86
N TYR A 439 19.17 -3.83 10.82
CA TYR A 439 20.48 -3.19 10.94
C TYR A 439 21.63 -4.19 11.09
N ILE A 440 21.51 -5.11 12.05
CA ILE A 440 22.55 -6.09 12.39
C ILE A 440 22.76 -7.06 11.22
N GLN A 441 21.66 -7.54 10.62
CA GLN A 441 21.70 -8.42 9.46
C GLN A 441 22.43 -7.74 8.30
N TRP A 442 22.06 -6.50 8.00
CA TRP A 442 22.69 -5.72 6.93
C TRP A 442 24.18 -5.52 7.19
N MET A 443 24.57 -5.11 8.40
CA MET A 443 25.98 -4.90 8.76
C MET A 443 26.80 -6.19 8.60
N THR A 444 26.27 -7.31 9.11
CA THR A 444 26.92 -8.62 9.05
C THR A 444 27.06 -9.13 7.61
N MET A 445 25.99 -9.05 6.81
CA MET A 445 26.00 -9.50 5.40
C MET A 445 26.95 -8.68 4.53
N ASN A 446 27.24 -7.44 4.91
CA ASN A 446 28.14 -6.54 4.20
C ASN A 446 29.55 -6.49 4.81
N GLY A 447 29.86 -7.38 5.77
CA GLY A 447 31.21 -7.55 6.33
C GLY A 447 31.63 -6.49 7.35
N PHE A 448 30.69 -5.67 7.84
CA PHE A 448 30.95 -4.69 8.88
C PHE A 448 30.82 -5.31 10.28
N GLN A 449 31.56 -4.77 11.23
CA GLN A 449 31.45 -5.19 12.63
C GLN A 449 30.23 -4.53 13.29
N VAL A 450 29.55 -5.29 14.15
CA VAL A 450 28.39 -4.84 14.91
C VAL A 450 28.81 -4.70 16.37
N ASN A 451 28.31 -3.67 17.06
CA ASN A 451 28.49 -3.56 18.51
C ASN A 451 27.79 -4.75 19.20
N ARG A 452 28.46 -5.38 20.16
CA ARG A 452 27.94 -6.57 20.87
C ARG A 452 27.65 -6.30 22.35
N ASP A 453 27.79 -5.06 22.80
CA ASP A 453 27.54 -4.67 24.19
C ASP A 453 26.89 -3.27 24.29
N PRO A 454 25.55 -3.20 24.44
CA PRO A 454 24.59 -4.29 24.20
C PRO A 454 24.39 -4.54 22.68
N VAL A 455 23.91 -5.73 22.32
CA VAL A 455 23.61 -6.10 20.91
C VAL A 455 22.40 -5.32 20.36
N LEU A 456 21.35 -5.13 21.17
CA LEU A 456 20.21 -4.27 20.86
C LEU A 456 20.23 -3.10 21.84
N GLU A 457 19.93 -1.90 21.37
CA GLU A 457 19.79 -0.73 22.24
C GLU A 457 18.32 -0.31 22.30
N PRO A 458 17.81 0.22 23.43
CA PRO A 458 16.48 0.82 23.47
C PRO A 458 16.34 1.94 22.42
N MET A 459 15.21 2.01 21.72
CA MET A 459 14.92 3.10 20.78
C MET A 459 13.92 4.07 21.41
N ASP A 460 14.43 5.11 22.06
CA ASP A 460 13.63 6.22 22.58
C ASP A 460 12.94 7.06 21.47
N THR A 461 13.30 6.81 20.22
CA THR A 461 12.71 7.41 19.02
C THR A 461 11.38 6.76 18.60
N VAL A 462 11.05 5.56 19.11
CA VAL A 462 9.74 4.92 18.87
C VAL A 462 8.85 5.18 20.10
N LEU A 463 7.82 6.01 19.92
CA LEU A 463 6.98 6.53 21.00
C LEU A 463 5.70 5.70 21.13
N LEU A 464 5.42 5.23 22.35
CA LEU A 464 4.16 4.57 22.71
C LEU A 464 3.11 5.63 23.08
N MET A 465 2.34 6.09 22.10
CA MET A 465 1.34 7.15 22.28
C MET A 465 0.33 7.20 21.13
N ASP A 466 -0.79 7.90 21.34
CA ASP A 466 -1.73 8.26 20.26
C ASP A 466 -1.13 9.39 19.41
N ALA A 467 -1.09 9.17 18.09
CA ALA A 467 -0.54 10.11 17.12
C ALA A 467 -1.49 11.27 16.77
N ILE A 468 -2.79 11.16 17.06
CA ILE A 468 -3.83 12.14 16.70
C ILE A 468 -4.39 12.85 17.92
N LEU A 469 -4.53 12.19 19.06
CA LEU A 469 -5.21 12.77 20.22
C LEU A 469 -4.52 12.47 21.56
N ASP A 470 -4.01 13.51 22.20
CA ASP A 470 -3.56 13.46 23.60
C ASP A 470 -4.75 13.75 24.53
N ARG A 471 -5.12 12.75 25.34
CA ARG A 471 -6.18 12.82 26.38
C ARG A 471 -5.63 12.68 27.80
N SER A 472 -4.33 12.88 28.02
CA SER A 472 -3.72 12.81 29.36
C SER A 472 -4.37 13.77 30.35
N ASP A 473 -4.85 14.92 29.88
CA ASP A 473 -5.84 15.78 30.56
C ASP A 473 -7.19 15.70 29.81
N PRO A 474 -8.18 14.92 30.30
CA PRO A 474 -9.48 14.81 29.64
C PRO A 474 -10.27 16.12 29.54
N ALA A 475 -9.96 17.12 30.37
CA ALA A 475 -10.59 18.43 30.31
C ALA A 475 -10.01 19.32 29.20
N GLN A 476 -8.81 18.99 28.71
CA GLN A 476 -8.10 19.73 27.66
C GLN A 476 -7.50 18.78 26.62
N PRO A 477 -8.33 18.05 25.86
CA PRO A 477 -7.85 17.22 24.76
C PRO A 477 -7.12 18.09 23.73
N ARG A 478 -5.97 17.63 23.26
CA ARG A 478 -5.11 18.40 22.36
C ARG A 478 -4.42 17.51 21.35
N GLU A 479 -3.83 18.16 20.35
CA GLU A 479 -2.95 17.46 19.44
C GLU A 479 -1.65 17.02 20.14
N PRO A 480 -1.25 15.75 19.96
CA PRO A 480 0.05 15.27 20.41
C PRO A 480 1.18 15.90 19.59
N ALA A 481 2.34 16.11 20.21
CA ALA A 481 3.54 16.60 19.56
C ALA A 481 4.28 15.46 18.86
N TRP A 482 4.37 15.51 17.54
CA TRP A 482 5.24 14.61 16.77
C TRP A 482 6.70 15.11 16.83
N PRO A 483 7.69 14.19 16.87
CA PRO A 483 9.10 14.57 16.79
C PRO A 483 9.40 15.25 15.45
N ASP A 484 10.41 16.14 15.45
CA ASP A 484 10.93 16.68 14.20
C ASP A 484 11.56 15.56 13.37
N ALA A 485 11.34 15.60 12.06
CA ALA A 485 11.90 14.63 11.13
C ALA A 485 12.09 15.28 9.77
N GLU A 486 13.11 14.88 9.01
CA GLU A 486 13.28 15.36 7.66
C GLU A 486 12.21 14.82 6.71
N PHE A 487 11.83 13.55 6.88
CA PHE A 487 10.85 12.85 6.06
C PHE A 487 9.78 12.17 6.91
N ILE A 488 8.54 12.15 6.42
CA ILE A 488 7.46 11.33 6.97
C ILE A 488 7.08 10.26 5.95
N ILE A 489 7.00 9.00 6.39
CA ILE A 489 6.51 7.88 5.58
C ILE A 489 5.57 7.03 6.41
N GLY A 490 4.65 6.27 5.83
CA GLY A 490 3.90 5.27 6.59
C GLY A 490 2.53 4.93 6.04
N ASN A 491 1.84 4.06 6.77
CA ASN A 491 0.50 3.60 6.45
C ASN A 491 -0.46 3.81 7.66
N PRO A 492 -1.09 4.99 7.76
CA PRO A 492 -2.07 5.29 8.81
C PRO A 492 -3.29 4.35 8.79
N PRO A 493 -3.98 4.14 9.92
CA PRO A 493 -5.13 3.26 9.98
C PRO A 493 -6.32 3.78 9.16
N PHE A 494 -7.00 2.88 8.45
CA PHE A 494 -8.19 3.19 7.65
C PHE A 494 -9.46 2.95 8.44
N LEU A 495 -10.26 3.99 8.63
CA LEU A 495 -11.56 3.87 9.29
C LEU A 495 -12.51 4.97 8.77
N GLY A 496 -13.38 4.59 7.84
CA GLY A 496 -14.33 5.52 7.23
C GLY A 496 -15.22 6.22 8.26
N GLY A 497 -15.54 7.50 8.03
CA GLY A 497 -16.16 8.40 9.01
C GLY A 497 -17.42 7.87 9.72
N LYS A 498 -18.22 7.02 9.05
CA LYS A 498 -19.43 6.40 9.63
C LYS A 498 -19.13 5.36 10.71
N ARG A 499 -17.93 4.79 10.74
CA ARG A 499 -17.51 3.75 11.71
C ARG A 499 -16.75 4.33 12.89
N LEU A 500 -16.25 5.57 12.81
CA LEU A 500 -15.44 6.20 13.87
C LEU A 500 -16.06 6.04 15.26
N ARG A 501 -17.33 6.39 15.44
CA ARG A 501 -18.00 6.29 16.75
C ARG A 501 -18.21 4.87 17.23
N THR A 502 -18.50 3.95 16.31
CA THR A 502 -18.72 2.54 16.65
C THR A 502 -17.43 1.89 17.13
N GLU A 503 -16.29 2.22 16.51
CA GLU A 503 -15.01 1.58 16.84
C GLU A 503 -14.20 2.34 17.91
N LEU A 504 -14.22 3.68 17.92
CA LEU A 504 -13.40 4.52 18.81
C LEU A 504 -14.17 5.10 20.00
N GLY A 505 -15.51 5.02 19.98
CA GLY A 505 -16.38 5.56 21.03
C GLY A 505 -16.70 7.05 20.89
N ASP A 506 -17.83 7.46 21.48
CA ASP A 506 -18.38 8.82 21.33
C ASP A 506 -17.43 9.89 21.89
N GLU A 507 -16.90 9.71 23.10
CA GLU A 507 -16.04 10.71 23.76
C GLU A 507 -14.73 10.98 23.01
N TYR A 508 -14.09 9.94 22.47
CA TYR A 508 -12.86 10.09 21.71
C TYR A 508 -13.12 10.89 20.43
N VAL A 509 -14.17 10.51 19.71
CA VAL A 509 -14.53 11.14 18.43
C VAL A 509 -14.93 12.60 18.64
N ASP A 510 -15.68 12.92 19.70
CA ASP A 510 -16.07 14.30 20.01
C ASP A 510 -14.85 15.18 20.33
N ALA A 511 -13.91 14.67 21.13
CA ALA A 511 -12.66 15.36 21.43
C ALA A 511 -11.79 15.55 20.17
N MET A 512 -11.63 14.51 19.35
CA MET A 512 -10.90 14.57 18.08
C MET A 512 -11.53 15.60 17.13
N PHE A 513 -12.86 15.60 16.96
CA PHE A 513 -13.55 16.58 16.13
C PHE A 513 -13.41 18.01 16.64
N ALA A 514 -13.37 18.21 17.96
CA ALA A 514 -13.14 19.53 18.54
C ALA A 514 -11.71 20.03 18.23
N VAL A 515 -10.70 19.17 18.39
CA VAL A 515 -9.29 19.50 18.14
C VAL A 515 -9.03 19.82 16.66
N TYR A 516 -9.62 19.06 15.74
CA TYR A 516 -9.43 19.21 14.28
C TYR A 516 -10.48 20.07 13.58
N ASN A 517 -11.33 20.75 14.34
CA ASN A 517 -12.43 21.56 13.81
C ASN A 517 -11.94 22.56 12.75
N GLY A 518 -12.64 22.60 11.61
CA GLY A 518 -12.31 23.46 10.47
C GLY A 518 -11.13 23.01 9.61
N ARG A 519 -10.40 21.95 9.99
CA ARG A 519 -9.27 21.41 9.22
C ARG A 519 -9.59 20.06 8.58
N VAL A 520 -10.21 19.16 9.34
CA VAL A 520 -10.62 17.83 8.88
C VAL A 520 -12.13 17.69 9.02
N PRO A 521 -12.88 17.39 7.95
CA PRO A 521 -14.33 17.15 8.04
C PRO A 521 -14.68 15.94 8.92
N ARG A 522 -15.84 15.98 9.58
CA ARG A 522 -16.28 14.93 10.53
C ARG A 522 -16.56 13.58 9.86
N GLU A 523 -16.93 13.60 8.59
CA GLU A 523 -17.17 12.41 7.78
C GLU A 523 -15.90 11.84 7.15
N ALA A 524 -14.75 12.51 7.32
CA ALA A 524 -13.49 12.06 6.75
C ALA A 524 -13.02 10.74 7.39
N ASP A 525 -12.29 9.95 6.61
CA ASP A 525 -11.60 8.75 7.08
C ASP A 525 -10.53 9.12 8.13
N LEU A 526 -10.32 8.23 9.10
CA LEU A 526 -9.33 8.39 10.16
C LEU A 526 -7.92 8.69 9.62
N CYS A 527 -7.51 8.11 8.49
CA CYS A 527 -6.19 8.37 7.91
C CYS A 527 -5.99 9.86 7.51
N CYS A 528 -7.05 10.61 7.22
CA CYS A 528 -6.97 12.03 6.84
C CYS A 528 -6.36 12.91 7.95
N TYR A 529 -6.46 12.50 9.21
CA TYR A 529 -5.89 13.24 10.35
C TYR A 529 -4.35 13.20 10.34
N TRP A 530 -3.74 12.10 9.87
CA TRP A 530 -2.29 12.00 9.68
C TRP A 530 -1.81 12.87 8.53
N PHE A 531 -2.57 12.91 7.42
CA PHE A 531 -2.28 13.80 6.29
C PHE A 531 -2.29 15.27 6.72
N GLU A 532 -3.30 15.71 7.49
CA GLU A 532 -3.37 17.10 7.97
C GLU A 532 -2.21 17.45 8.92
N LYS A 533 -1.82 16.53 9.83
CA LYS A 533 -0.67 16.75 10.71
C LYS A 533 0.65 16.82 9.92
N ALA A 534 0.89 15.89 9.00
CA ALA A 534 2.09 15.88 8.16
C ALA A 534 2.18 17.16 7.30
N ARG A 535 1.07 17.59 6.69
CA ARG A 535 0.95 18.87 5.98
C ARG A 535 1.29 20.05 6.89
N ALA A 536 0.75 20.09 8.10
CA ALA A 536 1.02 21.16 9.05
C ALA A 536 2.51 21.24 9.45
N MET A 537 3.18 20.09 9.60
CA MET A 537 4.62 20.06 9.88
C MET A 537 5.47 20.54 8.69
N ILE A 538 5.08 20.19 7.45
CA ILE A 538 5.72 20.71 6.23
C ILE A 538 5.56 22.22 6.14
N ALA A 539 4.33 22.73 6.31
CA ALA A 539 4.05 24.16 6.29
C ALA A 539 4.79 24.93 7.40
N ALA A 540 5.10 24.28 8.52
CA ALA A 540 5.89 24.83 9.61
C ALA A 540 7.41 24.70 9.41
N GLY A 541 7.89 24.08 8.32
CA GLY A 541 9.31 23.84 8.05
C GLY A 541 9.97 22.79 8.95
N ARG A 542 9.17 21.98 9.67
CA ARG A 542 9.64 20.91 10.57
C ARG A 542 9.88 19.59 9.84
N VAL A 543 9.32 19.45 8.65
CA VAL A 543 9.41 18.29 7.75
C VAL A 543 9.60 18.80 6.32
N LYS A 544 10.42 18.13 5.51
CA LYS A 544 10.60 18.50 4.10
C LYS A 544 9.57 17.85 3.19
N ARG A 545 9.34 16.54 3.36
CA ARG A 545 8.43 15.76 2.52
C ARG A 545 7.69 14.71 3.33
N ALA A 546 6.49 14.36 2.88
CA ALA A 546 5.71 13.26 3.43
C ALA A 546 5.20 12.34 2.32
N GLY A 547 5.09 11.05 2.61
CA GLY A 547 4.39 10.08 1.76
C GLY A 547 3.57 9.10 2.59
N LEU A 548 2.27 9.05 2.34
CA LEU A 548 1.34 8.28 3.16
C LEU A 548 0.37 7.47 2.29
N LEU A 549 -0.04 6.32 2.82
CA LEU A 549 -1.13 5.52 2.25
C LEU A 549 -2.49 5.99 2.79
N ALA A 550 -3.53 5.83 1.98
CA ALA A 550 -4.92 6.07 2.35
C ALA A 550 -5.86 5.12 1.58
N THR A 551 -7.11 5.03 2.01
CA THR A 551 -8.15 4.45 1.13
C THR A 551 -8.30 5.30 -0.12
N ASN A 552 -8.65 4.70 -1.27
CA ASN A 552 -8.84 5.46 -2.51
C ASN A 552 -9.95 6.53 -2.42
N SER A 553 -10.81 6.41 -1.42
CA SER A 553 -11.82 7.40 -1.07
C SER A 553 -11.24 8.75 -0.67
N ILE A 554 -9.92 8.85 -0.41
CA ILE A 554 -9.22 10.13 -0.15
C ILE A 554 -9.39 11.13 -1.30
N ARG A 555 -9.66 10.64 -2.51
CA ARG A 555 -9.84 11.43 -3.73
C ARG A 555 -11.15 12.19 -3.81
N GLY A 556 -12.12 11.88 -2.94
CA GLY A 556 -13.49 12.38 -3.06
C GLY A 556 -14.11 12.88 -1.75
N GLY A 557 -15.18 13.68 -1.90
CA GLY A 557 -16.04 14.12 -0.80
C GLY A 557 -15.28 14.78 0.35
N ALA A 558 -15.65 14.42 1.58
CA ALA A 558 -15.07 14.94 2.82
C ALA A 558 -13.56 14.67 2.94
N ASN A 559 -13.07 13.54 2.41
CA ASN A 559 -11.66 13.17 2.54
C ASN A 559 -10.76 14.08 1.69
N ARG A 560 -11.21 14.43 0.47
CA ARG A 560 -10.42 15.24 -0.49
C ARG A 560 -10.01 16.59 0.07
N ARG A 561 -10.75 17.11 1.06
CA ARG A 561 -10.44 18.39 1.71
C ARG A 561 -9.01 18.44 2.26
N VAL A 562 -8.44 17.31 2.71
CA VAL A 562 -7.05 17.29 3.18
C VAL A 562 -6.04 17.45 2.03
N LEU A 563 -6.31 16.88 0.86
CA LEU A 563 -5.50 17.03 -0.34
C LEU A 563 -5.59 18.45 -0.91
N GLU A 564 -6.78 19.06 -0.87
CA GLU A 564 -6.96 20.48 -1.21
C GLU A 564 -6.11 21.37 -0.30
N ARG A 565 -6.12 21.13 1.01
CA ARG A 565 -5.29 21.87 1.96
C ARG A 565 -3.79 21.66 1.72
N ILE A 566 -3.36 20.46 1.33
CA ILE A 566 -1.98 20.20 0.92
C ILE A 566 -1.60 21.11 -0.24
N LYS A 567 -2.46 21.23 -1.26
CA LYS A 567 -2.27 22.13 -2.41
C LYS A 567 -2.35 23.62 -2.05
N GLU A 568 -3.08 23.99 -0.99
CA GLU A 568 -3.13 25.37 -0.48
C GLU A 568 -1.79 25.81 0.14
N SER A 569 -1.04 24.90 0.77
CA SER A 569 0.22 25.21 1.48
C SER A 569 1.49 24.61 0.86
N GLY A 570 1.37 23.86 -0.23
CA GLY A 570 2.45 23.08 -0.83
C GLY A 570 2.00 22.43 -2.15
N ASP A 571 2.56 21.27 -2.50
CA ASP A 571 2.15 20.54 -3.71
C ASP A 571 2.22 19.01 -3.55
N ILE A 572 1.48 18.30 -4.40
CA ILE A 572 1.55 16.85 -4.55
C ILE A 572 2.51 16.55 -5.71
N PHE A 573 3.58 15.82 -5.43
CA PHE A 573 4.60 15.48 -6.42
C PHE A 573 4.55 14.00 -6.85
N MET A 574 3.90 13.14 -6.07
CA MET A 574 3.74 11.73 -6.43
C MET A 574 2.37 11.25 -5.99
N ALA A 575 1.68 10.48 -6.84
CA ALA A 575 0.49 9.76 -6.44
C ALA A 575 0.36 8.42 -7.17
N TRP A 576 -0.17 7.43 -6.46
CA TRP A 576 -0.80 6.24 -7.03
C TRP A 576 -2.30 6.35 -6.71
N ASP A 577 -3.14 6.45 -7.73
CA ASP A 577 -4.52 6.90 -7.55
C ASP A 577 -5.45 5.77 -7.08
N ASP A 578 -5.22 4.54 -7.51
CA ASP A 578 -6.15 3.43 -7.31
C ASP A 578 -5.47 2.05 -7.43
N GLU A 579 -4.75 1.64 -6.39
CA GLU A 579 -4.05 0.35 -6.38
C GLU A 579 -4.90 -0.77 -5.73
N PRO A 580 -4.93 -1.98 -6.32
CA PRO A 580 -5.60 -3.12 -5.71
C PRO A 580 -4.89 -3.54 -4.42
N TRP A 581 -5.66 -3.74 -3.36
CA TRP A 581 -5.18 -4.12 -2.04
C TRP A 581 -6.06 -5.20 -1.42
N VAL A 582 -5.51 -5.94 -0.47
CA VAL A 582 -6.28 -6.89 0.36
C VAL A 582 -6.28 -6.38 1.80
N LEU A 583 -7.47 -5.98 2.28
CA LEU A 583 -7.73 -5.60 3.67
C LEU A 583 -8.83 -6.51 4.20
N ASP A 584 -8.59 -7.21 5.31
CA ASP A 584 -9.54 -8.14 5.95
C ASP A 584 -10.03 -9.27 5.02
N GLY A 585 -9.21 -9.69 4.06
CA GLY A 585 -9.61 -10.65 3.02
C GLY A 585 -10.60 -10.08 1.98
N ALA A 586 -10.95 -8.79 2.09
CA ALA A 586 -11.73 -8.05 1.12
C ALA A 586 -10.80 -7.31 0.14
N ALA A 587 -11.19 -7.26 -1.13
CA ALA A 587 -10.55 -6.41 -2.11
C ALA A 587 -10.87 -4.95 -1.77
N VAL A 588 -9.87 -4.22 -1.30
CA VAL A 588 -9.94 -2.78 -1.06
C VAL A 588 -9.05 -2.10 -2.09
N ARG A 589 -9.26 -0.80 -2.30
CA ARG A 589 -8.41 0.00 -3.16
C ARG A 589 -7.78 1.12 -2.36
N ILE A 590 -6.49 1.32 -2.55
CA ILE A 590 -5.71 2.32 -1.81
C ILE A 590 -5.17 3.38 -2.75
N SER A 591 -4.86 4.55 -2.20
CA SER A 591 -4.02 5.55 -2.84
C SER A 591 -2.74 5.74 -2.05
N MET A 592 -1.66 6.08 -2.73
CA MET A 592 -0.40 6.51 -2.13
C MET A 592 -0.15 7.95 -2.56
N VAL A 593 0.22 8.84 -1.64
CA VAL A 593 0.39 10.26 -1.97
C VAL A 593 1.66 10.80 -1.34
N GLY A 594 2.56 11.32 -2.17
CA GLY A 594 3.76 12.06 -1.81
C GLY A 594 3.59 13.56 -2.02
N PHE A 595 3.88 14.35 -0.98
CA PHE A 595 3.70 15.80 -1.00
C PHE A 595 4.80 16.55 -0.22
N ASP A 596 5.03 17.80 -0.62
CA ASP A 596 6.02 18.70 -0.03
C ASP A 596 5.51 20.16 -0.02
N ASP A 597 6.38 21.12 0.26
CA ASP A 597 6.10 22.55 0.24
C ASP A 597 6.02 23.15 -1.18
N GLY A 598 5.96 22.32 -2.22
CA GLY A 598 5.97 22.71 -3.63
C GLY A 598 7.37 22.91 -4.22
N THR A 599 8.43 22.52 -3.49
CA THR A 599 9.81 22.60 -4.00
C THR A 599 10.08 21.55 -5.08
N GLU A 600 9.48 20.36 -5.02
CA GLU A 600 9.58 19.36 -6.09
C GLU A 600 8.88 19.83 -7.38
N LYS A 601 9.60 19.68 -8.50
CA LYS A 601 9.17 20.17 -9.82
C LYS A 601 8.80 19.04 -10.78
N THR A 602 9.20 17.82 -10.50
CA THR A 602 8.76 16.65 -11.26
C THR A 602 7.55 16.03 -10.57
N ARG A 603 6.50 15.71 -11.33
CA ARG A 603 5.33 15.00 -10.81
C ARG A 603 5.14 13.66 -11.49
N THR A 604 4.75 12.65 -10.71
CA THR A 604 4.42 11.31 -11.22
C THR A 604 3.05 10.86 -10.72
N LEU A 605 2.22 10.38 -11.63
CA LEU A 605 0.94 9.75 -11.35
C LEU A 605 0.98 8.33 -11.90
N ASP A 606 0.78 7.33 -11.03
CA ASP A 606 0.86 5.90 -11.35
C ASP A 606 2.18 5.52 -12.04
N GLY A 607 3.27 6.13 -11.58
CA GLY A 607 4.61 5.96 -12.14
C GLY A 607 4.88 6.72 -13.45
N VAL A 608 3.89 7.44 -14.00
CA VAL A 608 4.01 8.19 -15.25
C VAL A 608 4.23 9.68 -14.99
N PRO A 609 5.20 10.34 -15.66
CA PRO A 609 5.39 11.78 -15.54
C PRO A 609 4.16 12.59 -15.97
N VAL A 610 3.73 13.53 -15.15
CA VAL A 610 2.61 14.45 -15.41
C VAL A 610 3.00 15.90 -15.13
N ALA A 611 2.27 16.86 -15.72
CA ALA A 611 2.55 18.28 -15.52
C ALA A 611 2.11 18.78 -14.13
N ALA A 612 0.97 18.27 -13.63
CA ALA A 612 0.36 18.62 -12.35
C ALA A 612 -0.38 17.41 -11.79
N ILE A 613 -0.56 17.36 -10.47
CA ILE A 613 -1.47 16.44 -9.80
C ILE A 613 -2.52 17.28 -9.06
N ASN A 614 -3.78 17.02 -9.35
CA ASN A 614 -4.93 17.68 -8.75
C ASN A 614 -5.31 17.03 -7.41
N PRO A 615 -6.11 17.70 -6.55
CA PRO A 615 -6.57 17.13 -5.27
C PRO A 615 -7.35 15.82 -5.38
N ASP A 616 -7.92 15.51 -6.54
CA ASP A 616 -8.62 14.23 -6.81
C ASP A 616 -7.68 13.13 -7.34
N LEU A 617 -6.37 13.38 -7.28
CA LEU A 617 -5.28 12.53 -7.77
C LEU A 617 -5.37 12.24 -9.27
N THR A 618 -5.67 13.28 -10.05
CA THR A 618 -5.64 13.21 -11.51
C THR A 618 -4.58 14.12 -12.11
N GLY A 619 -4.05 13.74 -13.28
CA GLY A 619 -3.04 14.51 -14.01
C GLY A 619 -3.59 15.42 -15.12
N ALA A 620 -4.92 15.39 -15.30
CA ALA A 620 -5.62 16.11 -16.37
C ALA A 620 -6.10 17.50 -15.89
N LEU A 621 -7.07 18.07 -16.61
CA LEU A 621 -7.75 19.30 -16.23
C LEU A 621 -8.25 19.25 -14.78
N ASP A 622 -7.99 20.32 -14.02
CA ASP A 622 -8.41 20.44 -12.62
C ASP A 622 -9.90 20.78 -12.49
N LEU A 623 -10.72 19.76 -12.64
CA LEU A 623 -12.17 19.86 -12.45
C LEU A 623 -12.57 20.04 -10.99
N THR A 624 -11.64 19.87 -10.04
CA THR A 624 -11.93 20.11 -8.61
C THR A 624 -12.23 21.58 -8.31
N THR A 625 -11.84 22.48 -9.23
CA THR A 625 -12.12 23.92 -9.16
C THR A 625 -13.57 24.30 -9.51
N ALA A 626 -14.36 23.38 -10.06
CA ALA A 626 -15.75 23.63 -10.40
C ALA A 626 -16.57 24.02 -9.16
N ARG A 627 -17.50 24.97 -9.35
CA ARG A 627 -18.31 25.55 -8.27
C ARG A 627 -19.79 25.22 -8.44
N PRO A 628 -20.56 25.09 -7.35
CA PRO A 628 -22.01 25.01 -7.45
C PRO A 628 -22.58 26.24 -8.15
N LEU A 629 -23.55 26.03 -9.03
CA LEU A 629 -24.25 27.06 -9.79
C LEU A 629 -25.61 27.31 -9.17
N ALA A 630 -25.93 28.59 -8.90
CA ALA A 630 -27.19 28.98 -8.27
C ALA A 630 -28.42 28.50 -9.06
N GLU A 631 -28.32 28.44 -10.39
CA GLU A 631 -29.38 27.97 -11.30
C GLU A 631 -29.72 26.48 -11.16
N ASN A 632 -28.85 25.68 -10.50
CA ASN A 632 -29.03 24.24 -10.31
C ASN A 632 -29.47 23.86 -8.88
N LEU A 633 -29.45 24.80 -7.93
CA LEU A 633 -29.80 24.51 -6.54
C LEU A 633 -31.30 24.20 -6.40
N ASN A 634 -31.64 23.34 -5.44
CA ASN A 634 -33.03 22.93 -5.14
C ASN A 634 -33.78 22.27 -6.32
N ILE A 635 -33.06 21.62 -7.24
CA ILE A 635 -33.67 20.85 -8.34
C ILE A 635 -33.46 19.35 -8.16
N ALA A 636 -32.25 18.93 -7.81
CA ALA A 636 -31.89 17.52 -7.63
C ALA A 636 -31.89 17.13 -6.16
N PHE A 637 -32.54 16.02 -5.84
CA PHE A 637 -32.71 15.54 -4.47
C PHE A 637 -32.45 14.05 -4.37
N MET A 638 -31.90 13.62 -3.25
CA MET A 638 -31.86 12.19 -2.92
C MET A 638 -33.24 11.73 -2.43
N GLY A 639 -33.64 10.52 -2.82
CA GLY A 639 -34.88 9.88 -2.39
C GLY A 639 -34.99 9.61 -0.88
N ASP A 640 -36.17 9.15 -0.49
CA ASP A 640 -36.59 8.87 0.88
C ASP A 640 -35.77 7.75 1.52
N THR A 641 -35.32 7.96 2.77
CA THR A 641 -34.69 6.90 3.57
C THR A 641 -35.70 6.32 4.55
N LYS A 642 -36.31 5.19 4.19
CA LYS A 642 -37.36 4.54 5.00
C LYS A 642 -36.90 4.02 6.37
N GLY A 643 -35.68 3.50 6.49
CA GLY A 643 -35.12 3.03 7.78
C GLY A 643 -35.82 1.82 8.44
N GLY A 644 -36.51 1.00 7.63
CA GLY A 644 -37.22 -0.20 8.06
C GLY A 644 -37.99 -0.83 6.90
N PRO A 645 -38.63 -1.99 7.10
CA PRO A 645 -39.47 -2.64 6.10
C PRO A 645 -40.84 -1.95 5.98
N PHE A 646 -40.86 -0.73 5.43
CA PHE A 646 -42.10 0.01 5.12
C PHE A 646 -42.70 -0.35 3.76
N ASP A 647 -41.89 -0.96 2.90
CA ASP A 647 -42.27 -1.38 1.56
C ASP A 647 -43.05 -2.69 1.56
N ILE A 648 -44.07 -2.75 0.71
CA ILE A 648 -45.00 -3.86 0.59
C ILE A 648 -45.15 -4.29 -0.88
N PRO A 649 -45.37 -5.59 -1.14
CA PRO A 649 -45.76 -6.09 -2.46
C PRO A 649 -47.09 -5.49 -2.95
N GLY A 650 -47.23 -5.32 -4.27
CA GLY A 650 -48.38 -4.66 -4.87
C GLY A 650 -49.73 -5.38 -4.69
N ASP A 651 -49.73 -6.71 -4.55
CA ASP A 651 -50.92 -7.49 -4.18
C ASP A 651 -51.43 -7.14 -2.78
N LEU A 652 -50.53 -7.02 -1.80
CA LEU A 652 -50.87 -6.56 -0.45
C LEU A 652 -51.32 -5.09 -0.47
N ALA A 653 -50.65 -4.23 -1.24
CA ALA A 653 -51.05 -2.83 -1.39
C ALA A 653 -52.46 -2.70 -1.96
N ARG A 654 -52.79 -3.42 -3.04
CA ARG A 654 -54.13 -3.44 -3.64
C ARG A 654 -55.20 -3.96 -2.67
N GLN A 655 -54.87 -4.94 -1.83
CA GLN A 655 -55.77 -5.40 -0.78
C GLN A 655 -56.08 -4.27 0.22
N MET A 656 -55.06 -3.54 0.69
CA MET A 656 -55.24 -2.43 1.62
C MET A 656 -55.97 -1.24 0.99
N LEU A 657 -55.71 -0.96 -0.29
CA LEU A 657 -56.37 0.13 -1.04
C LEU A 657 -57.85 -0.15 -1.31
N ALA A 658 -58.24 -1.43 -1.43
CA ALA A 658 -59.64 -1.83 -1.59
C ALA A 658 -60.42 -1.91 -0.27
N ALA A 659 -59.78 -1.67 0.87
CA ALA A 659 -60.42 -1.69 2.17
C ALA A 659 -61.42 -0.52 2.33
N PRO A 660 -62.43 -0.66 3.22
CA PRO A 660 -63.31 0.46 3.58
C PRO A 660 -62.53 1.66 4.14
N LEU A 661 -63.22 2.81 4.23
CA LEU A 661 -62.65 4.00 4.89
C LEU A 661 -62.24 3.66 6.32
N ASN A 662 -61.10 4.23 6.72
CA ASN A 662 -60.56 4.11 8.07
C ASN A 662 -61.43 4.85 9.10
N PRO A 663 -61.23 4.63 10.42
CA PRO A 663 -61.91 5.36 11.50
C PRO A 663 -61.89 6.90 11.40
N ASN A 664 -60.90 7.48 10.72
CA ASN A 664 -60.80 8.92 10.44
C ASN A 664 -61.62 9.38 9.21
N GLY A 665 -62.36 8.47 8.57
CA GLY A 665 -63.12 8.71 7.34
C GLY A 665 -62.27 8.83 6.07
N ARG A 666 -60.97 8.48 6.13
CA ARG A 666 -60.03 8.63 5.01
C ARG A 666 -59.62 7.28 4.40
N PRO A 667 -59.35 7.23 3.08
CA PRO A 667 -58.90 6.01 2.42
C PRO A 667 -57.41 5.73 2.68
N ASN A 668 -56.99 4.46 2.56
CA ASN A 668 -55.57 4.09 2.66
C ASN A 668 -54.70 4.67 1.54
N SER A 669 -55.30 5.15 0.43
CA SER A 669 -54.57 5.83 -0.65
C SER A 669 -53.87 7.11 -0.22
N ASP A 670 -54.20 7.66 0.94
CA ASP A 670 -53.50 8.81 1.52
C ASP A 670 -52.08 8.46 2.00
N VAL A 671 -51.85 7.20 2.39
CA VAL A 671 -50.61 6.73 3.04
C VAL A 671 -50.00 5.50 2.38
N ILE A 672 -50.59 4.99 1.30
CA ILE A 672 -50.05 3.90 0.48
C ILE A 672 -49.79 4.44 -0.92
N VAL A 673 -48.51 4.54 -1.28
CA VAL A 673 -48.07 5.08 -2.58
C VAL A 673 -47.13 4.12 -3.30
N PRO A 674 -47.08 4.13 -4.65
CA PRO A 674 -46.08 3.41 -5.41
C PRO A 674 -44.66 3.74 -4.94
N TRP A 675 -43.78 2.75 -4.93
CA TRP A 675 -42.40 2.89 -4.49
C TRP A 675 -41.43 2.27 -5.49
N VAL A 676 -40.33 2.98 -5.75
CA VAL A 676 -39.33 2.57 -6.74
C VAL A 676 -37.93 2.72 -6.18
N ASN A 677 -37.05 1.78 -6.52
CA ASN A 677 -35.62 1.90 -6.23
C ASN A 677 -34.77 1.72 -7.51
N GLY A 678 -33.43 1.74 -7.35
CA GLY A 678 -32.51 1.59 -8.47
C GLY A 678 -32.66 0.28 -9.27
N LEU A 679 -33.12 -0.81 -8.63
CA LEU A 679 -33.39 -2.07 -9.33
C LEU A 679 -34.64 -1.98 -10.19
N ASP A 680 -35.68 -1.26 -9.73
CA ASP A 680 -36.92 -1.08 -10.51
C ASP A 680 -36.69 -0.21 -11.76
N ILE A 681 -35.71 0.69 -11.72
CA ILE A 681 -35.28 1.46 -12.90
C ILE A 681 -34.40 0.61 -13.84
N THR A 682 -33.39 -0.07 -13.29
CA THR A 682 -32.38 -0.76 -14.12
C THR A 682 -32.86 -2.11 -14.66
N ARG A 683 -33.86 -2.71 -14.00
CA ARG A 683 -34.49 -4.00 -14.34
C ARG A 683 -35.99 -3.79 -14.63
N ARG A 684 -36.79 -4.85 -14.56
CA ARG A 684 -38.24 -4.75 -14.63
C ARG A 684 -38.82 -4.26 -13.30
N PRO A 685 -39.79 -3.34 -13.30
CA PRO A 685 -40.46 -2.90 -12.08
C PRO A 685 -41.08 -4.07 -11.33
N ARG A 686 -40.87 -4.12 -10.02
CA ARG A 686 -41.37 -5.21 -9.16
C ARG A 686 -42.80 -5.01 -8.63
N ASP A 687 -43.45 -3.90 -8.98
CA ASP A 687 -44.75 -3.49 -8.45
C ASP A 687 -44.75 -3.38 -6.92
N MET A 688 -43.81 -2.59 -6.40
CA MET A 688 -43.66 -2.32 -4.98
C MET A 688 -44.37 -1.03 -4.60
N TRP A 689 -44.87 -1.01 -3.37
CA TRP A 689 -45.54 0.13 -2.75
C TRP A 689 -44.92 0.38 -1.39
N ILE A 690 -45.21 1.53 -0.78
CA ILE A 690 -44.71 1.89 0.54
C ILE A 690 -45.81 2.51 1.38
N ILE A 691 -45.78 2.21 2.68
CA ILE A 691 -46.60 2.89 3.68
C ILE A 691 -45.85 4.14 4.13
N ASP A 692 -46.41 5.31 3.85
CA ASP A 692 -45.81 6.61 4.08
C ASP A 692 -46.80 7.52 4.81
N PHE A 693 -46.56 7.74 6.10
CA PHE A 693 -47.35 8.66 6.91
C PHE A 693 -46.92 10.13 6.73
N GLY A 694 -46.00 10.42 5.80
CA GLY A 694 -45.44 11.76 5.64
C GLY A 694 -44.33 12.04 6.66
N PRO A 695 -43.82 13.29 6.71
CA PRO A 695 -42.63 13.62 7.48
C PRO A 695 -42.87 13.81 8.98
N ASP A 696 -44.10 14.14 9.39
CA ASP A 696 -44.41 14.68 10.71
C ASP A 696 -45.78 14.25 11.27
N MET A 697 -46.45 13.28 10.64
CA MET A 697 -47.76 12.82 11.11
C MET A 697 -47.68 12.28 12.55
N PRO A 698 -48.48 12.80 13.49
CA PRO A 698 -48.50 12.31 14.86
C PRO A 698 -48.92 10.83 14.93
N LEU A 699 -48.39 10.11 15.92
CA LEU A 699 -48.66 8.69 16.13
C LEU A 699 -50.16 8.37 16.20
N GLU A 700 -50.91 9.22 16.90
CA GLU A 700 -52.35 9.06 17.10
C GLU A 700 -53.12 9.16 15.78
N GLN A 701 -52.63 9.97 14.84
CA GLN A 701 -53.23 10.10 13.51
C GLN A 701 -52.83 8.95 12.59
N ALA A 702 -51.56 8.55 12.62
CA ALA A 702 -51.07 7.38 11.88
C ALA A 702 -51.82 6.11 12.30
N ALA A 703 -52.10 5.95 13.60
CA ALA A 703 -52.86 4.83 14.15
C ALA A 703 -54.31 4.72 13.63
N LEU A 704 -54.87 5.81 13.10
CA LEU A 704 -56.21 5.77 12.49
C LEU A 704 -56.20 5.10 11.13
N TYR A 705 -55.07 4.95 10.45
CA TYR A 705 -54.94 4.14 9.23
C TYR A 705 -54.69 2.68 9.62
N GLU A 706 -55.73 1.95 10.03
CA GLU A 706 -55.63 0.69 10.79
C GLU A 706 -54.73 -0.37 10.13
N GLN A 707 -54.97 -0.69 8.85
CA GLN A 707 -54.21 -1.72 8.15
C GLN A 707 -52.74 -1.31 7.90
N PRO A 708 -52.44 -0.12 7.34
CA PRO A 708 -51.08 0.39 7.24
C PRO A 708 -50.35 0.42 8.58
N PHE A 709 -51.00 0.94 9.62
CA PHE A 709 -50.38 1.13 10.92
C PHE A 709 -50.04 -0.20 11.61
N GLU A 710 -50.94 -1.18 11.58
CA GLU A 710 -50.67 -2.49 12.15
C GLU A 710 -49.54 -3.23 11.40
N TYR A 711 -49.39 -3.01 10.09
CA TYR A 711 -48.23 -3.51 9.35
C TYR A 711 -46.92 -2.88 9.88
N VAL A 712 -46.85 -1.54 9.95
CA VAL A 712 -45.65 -0.83 10.42
C VAL A 712 -45.34 -1.21 11.87
N LYS A 713 -46.35 -1.34 12.73
CA LYS A 713 -46.19 -1.80 14.12
C LYS A 713 -45.67 -3.23 14.23
N LYS A 714 -46.09 -4.14 13.35
CA LYS A 714 -45.63 -5.53 13.35
C LYS A 714 -44.22 -5.69 12.78
N HIS A 715 -43.89 -4.95 11.73
CA HIS A 715 -42.68 -5.19 10.92
C HIS A 715 -41.57 -4.15 11.16
N VAL A 716 -41.91 -2.88 11.37
CA VAL A 716 -40.95 -1.79 11.51
C VAL A 716 -40.59 -1.53 12.97
N TYR A 717 -41.57 -1.50 13.88
CA TYR A 717 -41.35 -1.20 15.29
C TYR A 717 -40.21 -2.03 15.92
N PRO A 718 -40.14 -3.37 15.77
CA PRO A 718 -39.06 -4.17 16.37
C PRO A 718 -37.66 -3.80 15.86
N VAL A 719 -37.55 -3.39 14.59
CA VAL A 719 -36.29 -2.95 13.98
C VAL A 719 -35.87 -1.60 14.54
N ARG A 720 -36.82 -0.66 14.62
CA ARG A 720 -36.59 0.72 15.10
C ARG A 720 -36.18 0.79 16.57
N GLN A 721 -36.58 -0.17 17.41
CA GLN A 721 -36.15 -0.22 18.82
C GLN A 721 -34.63 -0.32 18.99
N LYS A 722 -33.91 -0.85 18.00
CA LYS A 722 -32.45 -0.95 18.00
C LYS A 722 -31.75 0.37 17.62
N SER A 723 -32.45 1.31 16.99
CA SER A 723 -31.90 2.61 16.60
C SER A 723 -31.82 3.55 17.80
N ARG A 724 -30.76 4.38 17.87
CA ARG A 724 -30.64 5.46 18.86
C ARG A 724 -31.45 6.70 18.45
N SER A 725 -31.50 7.01 17.16
CA SER A 725 -32.06 8.27 16.63
C SER A 725 -33.55 8.18 16.28
N THR A 726 -34.04 7.01 15.87
CA THR A 726 -35.40 6.86 15.30
C THR A 726 -36.32 6.00 16.17
N ARG A 727 -35.95 5.74 17.43
CA ARG A 727 -36.75 4.88 18.33
C ARG A 727 -38.10 5.49 18.67
N ASN A 728 -38.12 6.80 18.92
CA ASN A 728 -39.30 7.52 19.40
C ASN A 728 -40.30 7.84 18.28
N GLU A 729 -39.86 7.84 17.02
CA GLU A 729 -40.65 8.16 15.83
C GLU A 729 -40.64 6.97 14.86
N TRP A 730 -40.82 5.77 15.41
CA TRP A 730 -40.61 4.52 14.67
C TRP A 730 -41.57 4.31 13.49
N TRP A 731 -42.73 4.97 13.49
CA TRP A 731 -43.72 4.90 12.42
C TRP A 731 -43.39 5.84 11.25
N LEU A 732 -42.43 6.75 11.42
CA LEU A 732 -41.98 7.65 10.36
C LEU A 732 -40.75 7.07 9.64
N HIS A 733 -40.55 7.50 8.40
CA HIS A 733 -39.33 7.22 7.66
C HIS A 733 -38.13 7.92 8.32
N GLU A 734 -36.94 7.35 8.19
CA GLU A 734 -35.73 7.84 8.90
C GLU A 734 -35.28 9.21 8.41
N ARG A 735 -35.36 9.42 7.10
CA ARG A 735 -35.13 10.73 6.48
C ARG A 735 -36.21 10.92 5.42
N PRO A 736 -37.34 11.58 5.75
CA PRO A 736 -38.49 11.69 4.87
C PRO A 736 -38.26 12.66 3.69
N ARG A 737 -37.16 13.43 3.69
CA ARG A 737 -36.77 14.35 2.59
C ARG A 737 -37.85 15.40 2.27
N VAL A 738 -38.15 16.26 3.24
CA VAL A 738 -39.18 17.31 3.10
C VAL A 738 -38.91 18.20 1.88
N ASP A 739 -37.69 18.67 1.67
CA ASP A 739 -37.34 19.54 0.53
C ASP A 739 -37.62 18.88 -0.83
N MET A 740 -37.36 17.57 -0.95
CA MET A 740 -37.70 16.81 -2.15
C MET A 740 -39.22 16.77 -2.37
N ARG A 741 -39.98 16.45 -1.32
CA ARG A 741 -41.44 16.35 -1.39
C ARG A 741 -42.07 17.68 -1.77
N ASP A 742 -41.55 18.78 -1.23
CA ASP A 742 -42.00 20.12 -1.53
C ASP A 742 -41.69 20.51 -2.98
N ALA A 743 -40.48 20.20 -3.46
CA ALA A 743 -40.10 20.47 -4.84
C ALA A 743 -40.90 19.64 -5.87
N LEU A 744 -41.30 18.41 -5.53
CA LEU A 744 -42.11 17.54 -6.40
C LEU A 744 -43.61 17.89 -6.39
N ARG A 745 -44.06 18.75 -5.47
CA ARG A 745 -45.47 19.06 -5.30
C ARG A 745 -46.05 19.74 -6.55
N GLY A 746 -47.14 19.18 -7.07
CA GLY A 746 -47.84 19.71 -8.25
C GLY A 746 -47.33 19.19 -9.59
N LEU A 747 -46.23 18.43 -9.61
CA LEU A 747 -45.75 17.76 -10.81
C LEU A 747 -46.56 16.47 -11.05
N SER A 748 -46.94 16.22 -12.31
CA SER A 748 -47.57 14.95 -12.72
C SER A 748 -46.54 13.84 -12.95
N ARG A 749 -45.31 14.22 -13.26
CA ARG A 749 -44.14 13.36 -13.46
C ARG A 749 -42.86 14.09 -13.06
N PHE A 750 -41.82 13.35 -12.76
CA PHE A 750 -40.50 13.88 -12.44
C PHE A 750 -39.42 12.91 -12.92
N ILE A 751 -38.16 13.35 -12.92
CA ILE A 751 -37.04 12.54 -13.44
C ILE A 751 -36.40 11.76 -12.29
N GLY A 752 -36.08 10.49 -12.51
CA GLY A 752 -35.29 9.67 -11.57
C GLY A 752 -34.05 9.07 -12.22
N THR A 753 -32.96 8.96 -11.47
CA THR A 753 -31.75 8.22 -11.84
C THR A 753 -31.21 7.39 -10.68
N PRO A 754 -30.71 6.16 -10.92
CA PRO A 754 -30.00 5.41 -9.89
C PRO A 754 -28.69 6.09 -9.49
N THR A 755 -28.48 6.20 -8.18
CA THR A 755 -27.23 6.71 -7.59
C THR A 755 -26.05 5.85 -8.02
N VAL A 756 -26.19 4.51 -8.04
CA VAL A 756 -25.15 3.59 -8.53
C VAL A 756 -25.71 2.77 -9.70
N ALA A 757 -25.09 2.87 -10.87
CA ALA A 757 -25.42 2.04 -12.03
C ALA A 757 -24.26 2.00 -13.04
N LYS A 758 -24.19 0.90 -13.81
CA LYS A 758 -23.19 0.70 -14.86
C LYS A 758 -23.26 1.77 -15.97
N HIS A 759 -24.48 2.13 -16.36
CA HIS A 759 -24.76 3.16 -17.38
C HIS A 759 -25.46 4.35 -16.73
N ARG A 760 -25.26 5.56 -17.27
CA ARG A 760 -26.03 6.73 -16.84
C ARG A 760 -27.42 6.68 -17.47
N LEU A 761 -28.44 6.54 -16.62
CA LEU A 761 -29.83 6.32 -17.02
C LEU A 761 -30.72 7.33 -16.31
N PHE A 762 -31.59 8.02 -17.05
CA PHE A 762 -32.66 8.81 -16.47
C PHE A 762 -34.01 8.32 -17.02
N VAL A 763 -35.03 8.33 -16.16
CA VAL A 763 -36.38 7.87 -16.51
C VAL A 763 -37.42 8.85 -15.98
N TRP A 764 -38.59 8.87 -16.60
CA TRP A 764 -39.77 9.52 -16.05
C TRP A 764 -40.40 8.63 -14.97
N LEU A 765 -40.72 9.23 -13.83
CA LEU A 765 -41.50 8.65 -12.74
C LEU A 765 -42.81 9.43 -12.59
N SER A 766 -43.93 8.71 -12.51
CA SER A 766 -45.26 9.33 -12.37
C SER A 766 -45.56 9.69 -10.92
N ALA A 767 -46.17 10.83 -10.66
CA ALA A 767 -46.70 11.14 -9.33
C ALA A 767 -48.08 10.48 -9.11
N PRO A 768 -48.41 10.01 -7.89
CA PRO A 768 -47.53 9.93 -6.72
C PRO A 768 -46.66 8.67 -6.81
N THR A 769 -45.33 8.82 -6.77
CA THR A 769 -44.39 7.69 -6.58
C THR A 769 -43.33 8.18 -5.61
N LEU A 770 -43.02 7.41 -4.58
CA LEU A 770 -41.97 7.75 -3.63
C LEU A 770 -40.65 7.05 -4.03
N PRO A 771 -39.58 7.82 -4.36
CA PRO A 771 -38.28 7.26 -4.72
C PRO A 771 -37.48 6.83 -3.47
N ASP A 772 -36.78 5.70 -3.55
CA ASP A 772 -35.81 5.25 -2.54
C ASP A 772 -34.55 6.13 -2.48
N HIS A 773 -33.88 6.17 -1.33
CA HIS A 773 -32.61 6.88 -1.11
C HIS A 773 -31.47 6.53 -2.07
N GLN A 774 -31.50 5.37 -2.74
CA GLN A 774 -30.54 5.05 -3.81
C GLN A 774 -30.90 5.68 -5.15
N LEU A 775 -31.92 6.53 -5.22
CA LEU A 775 -32.27 7.34 -6.37
C LEU A 775 -31.97 8.81 -6.11
N ILE A 776 -31.54 9.49 -7.18
CA ILE A 776 -31.57 10.94 -7.29
C ILE A 776 -32.76 11.29 -8.17
N VAL A 777 -33.56 12.27 -7.73
CA VAL A 777 -34.71 12.76 -8.46
C VAL A 777 -34.56 14.23 -8.79
N PHE A 778 -35.09 14.66 -9.93
CA PHE A 778 -35.07 16.05 -10.36
C PHE A 778 -36.50 16.56 -10.43
N ALA A 779 -36.78 17.65 -9.73
CA ALA A 779 -38.08 18.30 -9.66
C ALA A 779 -38.38 19.12 -10.93
N ARG A 780 -38.43 18.43 -12.07
CA ARG A 780 -38.68 18.97 -13.42
C ARG A 780 -39.52 17.98 -14.21
N ASP A 781 -40.41 18.49 -15.05
CA ASP A 781 -41.33 17.71 -15.89
C ASP A 781 -41.16 17.97 -17.40
N ASP A 782 -40.18 18.79 -17.80
CA ASP A 782 -39.91 19.18 -19.18
C ASP A 782 -38.89 18.28 -19.91
N ASP A 783 -39.15 18.02 -21.20
CA ASP A 783 -38.32 17.13 -22.02
C ASP A 783 -36.96 17.75 -22.41
N TYR A 784 -36.83 19.07 -22.42
CA TYR A 784 -35.55 19.74 -22.66
C TYR A 784 -34.53 19.36 -21.57
N PHE A 785 -34.92 19.53 -20.30
CA PHE A 785 -34.06 19.21 -19.17
C PHE A 785 -33.73 17.70 -19.15
N PHE A 786 -34.72 16.84 -19.41
CA PHE A 786 -34.52 15.40 -19.56
C PHE A 786 -33.53 15.03 -20.68
N GLY A 787 -33.58 15.76 -21.80
CA GLY A 787 -32.65 15.59 -22.92
C GLY A 787 -31.23 16.00 -22.58
N VAL A 788 -31.02 17.16 -21.95
CA VAL A 788 -29.68 17.60 -21.57
C VAL A 788 -29.02 16.62 -20.58
N LEU A 789 -29.77 16.10 -19.60
CA LEU A 789 -29.26 15.09 -18.67
C LEU A 789 -28.80 13.80 -19.38
N HIS A 790 -29.41 13.45 -20.51
CA HIS A 790 -29.03 12.27 -21.31
C HIS A 790 -27.88 12.51 -22.30
N SER A 791 -27.42 13.75 -22.44
CA SER A 791 -26.37 14.08 -23.39
C SER A 791 -24.99 13.56 -22.96
N ARG A 792 -24.12 13.32 -23.94
CA ARG A 792 -22.70 13.04 -23.76
C ARG A 792 -22.00 14.11 -22.91
N ALA A 793 -22.39 15.38 -23.04
CA ALA A 793 -21.83 16.45 -22.22
C ALA A 793 -22.11 16.24 -20.71
N HIS A 794 -23.35 15.88 -20.36
CA HIS A 794 -23.70 15.60 -18.97
C HIS A 794 -23.15 14.25 -18.50
N GLU A 795 -23.14 13.22 -19.36
CA GLU A 795 -22.56 11.92 -19.05
C GLU A 795 -21.08 12.06 -18.66
N LEU A 796 -20.26 12.68 -19.52
CA LEU A 796 -18.83 12.90 -19.26
C LEU A 796 -18.59 13.69 -17.96
N TRP A 797 -19.32 14.79 -17.77
CA TRP A 797 -19.21 15.60 -16.55
C TRP A 797 -19.59 14.79 -15.30
N SER A 798 -20.70 14.05 -15.35
CA SER A 798 -21.19 13.27 -14.21
C SER A 798 -20.26 12.11 -13.86
N LEU A 799 -19.66 11.45 -14.84
CA LEU A 799 -18.69 10.37 -14.62
C LEU A 799 -17.40 10.91 -14.01
N ARG A 800 -16.96 12.09 -14.47
CA ARG A 800 -15.69 12.68 -14.03
C ARG A 800 -15.79 13.39 -12.68
N MET A 801 -16.94 13.99 -12.36
CA MET A 801 -17.21 14.68 -11.09
C MET A 801 -17.85 13.77 -10.03
N GLY A 802 -18.29 12.58 -10.43
CA GLY A 802 -18.88 11.57 -9.55
C GLY A 802 -17.83 10.82 -8.74
N THR A 803 -18.30 9.89 -7.92
CA THR A 803 -17.42 8.92 -7.24
C THR A 803 -17.67 7.52 -7.81
N SER A 804 -16.97 6.51 -7.33
CA SER A 804 -17.28 5.11 -7.62
C SER A 804 -17.68 4.35 -6.34
N LEU A 805 -18.37 3.24 -6.53
CA LEU A 805 -18.47 2.17 -5.55
C LEU A 805 -17.86 0.94 -6.23
N GLU A 806 -16.66 0.54 -5.79
CA GLU A 806 -15.82 -0.42 -6.51
C GLU A 806 -15.54 0.13 -7.92
N ASP A 807 -15.97 -0.57 -8.97
CA ASP A 807 -15.84 -0.19 -10.39
C ASP A 807 -17.09 0.53 -10.95
N ARG A 808 -18.16 0.64 -10.16
CA ARG A 808 -19.45 1.20 -10.64
C ARG A 808 -19.54 2.70 -10.39
N PRO A 809 -19.88 3.51 -11.42
CA PRO A 809 -20.07 4.95 -11.25
C PRO A 809 -21.21 5.28 -10.30
N ARG A 810 -20.95 6.27 -9.43
CA ARG A 810 -21.89 6.84 -8.48
C ARG A 810 -22.20 8.30 -8.84
N TYR A 811 -23.47 8.57 -9.14
CA TYR A 811 -23.97 9.91 -9.39
C TYR A 811 -24.10 10.70 -8.08
N THR A 812 -23.41 11.84 -7.99
CA THR A 812 -23.39 12.68 -6.78
C THR A 812 -23.94 14.06 -7.14
N PRO A 813 -25.19 14.40 -6.76
CA PRO A 813 -25.83 15.64 -7.21
C PRO A 813 -25.02 16.89 -6.91
N THR A 814 -24.41 16.95 -5.73
CA THR A 814 -23.66 18.13 -5.27
C THR A 814 -22.39 18.40 -6.05
N THR A 815 -21.68 17.37 -6.51
CA THR A 815 -20.44 17.54 -7.28
C THR A 815 -20.68 17.46 -8.79
N CYS A 816 -21.67 16.69 -9.23
CA CYS A 816 -21.99 16.49 -10.65
C CYS A 816 -23.02 17.50 -11.16
N PHE A 817 -24.22 17.49 -10.59
CA PHE A 817 -25.36 18.23 -11.15
C PHE A 817 -25.32 19.70 -10.76
N GLU A 818 -25.12 20.01 -9.48
CA GLU A 818 -25.09 21.38 -8.99
C GLU A 818 -23.98 22.21 -9.63
N THR A 819 -22.93 21.58 -10.13
CA THR A 819 -21.82 22.22 -10.85
C THR A 819 -21.98 22.21 -12.38
N PHE A 820 -22.96 21.50 -12.93
CA PHE A 820 -23.06 21.32 -14.39
C PHE A 820 -23.63 22.56 -15.09
N PRO A 821 -22.89 23.22 -16.00
CA PRO A 821 -23.37 24.44 -16.66
C PRO A 821 -24.27 24.11 -17.85
N PHE A 822 -25.60 24.10 -17.67
CA PHE A 822 -26.58 23.82 -18.73
C PHE A 822 -26.41 24.73 -19.97
N PRO A 823 -26.74 24.28 -21.20
CA PRO A 823 -26.70 25.17 -22.36
C PRO A 823 -27.76 26.28 -22.24
N ARG A 824 -27.56 27.42 -22.88
CA ARG A 824 -28.54 28.53 -22.95
C ARG A 824 -29.14 28.61 -24.36
N PRO A 825 -30.07 27.72 -24.73
CA PRO A 825 -30.59 27.59 -26.09
C PRO A 825 -31.54 28.74 -26.48
N THR A 826 -31.71 28.95 -27.79
CA THR A 826 -32.91 29.60 -28.34
C THR A 826 -34.15 28.71 -28.17
N GLU A 827 -35.35 29.23 -28.43
CA GLU A 827 -36.56 28.42 -28.33
C GLU A 827 -36.58 27.26 -29.33
N GLU A 828 -36.07 27.48 -30.55
CA GLU A 828 -35.95 26.44 -31.57
C GLU A 828 -34.97 25.34 -31.14
N GLN A 829 -33.84 25.70 -30.52
CA GLN A 829 -32.87 24.75 -30.01
C GLN A 829 -33.40 23.99 -28.80
N ARG A 830 -34.15 24.66 -27.91
CA ARG A 830 -34.83 24.03 -26.76
C ARG A 830 -35.80 22.96 -27.24
N GLU A 831 -36.63 23.28 -28.24
CA GLU A 831 -37.59 22.34 -28.80
C GLU A 831 -36.90 21.19 -29.56
N ALA A 832 -35.79 21.45 -30.27
CA ALA A 832 -35.01 20.39 -30.92
C ALA A 832 -34.48 19.35 -29.91
N ILE A 833 -33.96 19.81 -28.77
CA ILE A 833 -33.52 18.92 -27.68
C ILE A 833 -34.71 18.15 -27.09
N ALA A 834 -35.82 18.84 -26.81
CA ALA A 834 -37.02 18.23 -26.27
C ALA A 834 -37.60 17.15 -27.21
N ALA A 835 -37.64 17.41 -28.52
CA ALA A 835 -38.10 16.45 -29.52
C ALA A 835 -37.19 15.22 -29.62
N ALA A 836 -35.86 15.41 -29.63
CA ALA A 836 -34.91 14.30 -29.62
C ALA A 836 -35.04 13.45 -28.35
N ALA A 837 -35.23 14.09 -27.20
CA ALA A 837 -35.42 13.43 -25.91
C ALA A 837 -36.72 12.60 -25.85
N ARG A 838 -37.83 13.14 -26.38
CA ARG A 838 -39.09 12.40 -26.53
C ARG A 838 -38.92 11.20 -27.45
N ALA A 839 -38.32 11.37 -28.62
CA ALA A 839 -38.07 10.28 -29.56
C ALA A 839 -37.24 9.16 -28.91
N LEU A 840 -36.19 9.52 -28.17
CA LEU A 840 -35.36 8.59 -27.42
C LEU A 840 -36.15 7.83 -26.34
N HIS A 841 -36.96 8.54 -25.55
CA HIS A 841 -37.81 7.93 -24.54
C HIS A 841 -38.84 6.97 -25.15
N GLU A 842 -39.58 7.40 -26.17
CA GLU A 842 -40.62 6.59 -26.82
C GLU A 842 -40.07 5.31 -27.45
N HIS A 843 -38.88 5.36 -28.07
CA HIS A 843 -38.25 4.17 -28.63
C HIS A 843 -37.76 3.21 -27.53
N ARG A 844 -37.25 3.74 -26.41
CA ARG A 844 -36.91 2.91 -25.25
C ARG A 844 -38.16 2.23 -24.68
N GLU A 845 -39.26 2.97 -24.51
CA GLU A 845 -40.51 2.40 -24.01
C GLU A 845 -41.07 1.32 -24.93
N ARG A 846 -41.09 1.56 -26.25
CA ARG A 846 -41.49 0.53 -27.24
C ARG A 846 -40.58 -0.70 -27.21
N TRP A 847 -39.28 -0.52 -26.96
CA TRP A 847 -38.36 -1.64 -26.82
C TRP A 847 -38.53 -2.37 -25.49
N LEU A 848 -38.80 -1.66 -24.39
CA LEU A 848 -39.01 -2.26 -23.07
C LEU A 848 -40.35 -3.01 -23.01
N ASN A 849 -41.37 -2.49 -23.69
CA ASN A 849 -42.76 -2.93 -23.62
C ASN A 849 -43.36 -3.18 -25.02
N PRO A 850 -42.78 -4.08 -25.83
CA PRO A 850 -43.34 -4.39 -27.15
C PRO A 850 -44.68 -5.09 -27.03
N GLU A 851 -45.61 -4.76 -27.93
CA GLU A 851 -46.91 -5.41 -28.00
C GLU A 851 -46.78 -6.92 -28.28
N GLY A 852 -47.53 -7.73 -27.54
CA GLY A 852 -47.57 -9.18 -27.73
C GLY A 852 -46.35 -9.96 -27.22
N ALA A 853 -45.39 -9.33 -26.54
CA ALA A 853 -44.25 -10.05 -25.98
C ALA A 853 -44.65 -11.01 -24.84
N SER A 854 -44.01 -12.17 -24.86
CA SER A 854 -44.13 -13.17 -23.80
C SER A 854 -43.46 -12.71 -22.51
N GLU A 855 -43.85 -13.31 -21.38
CA GLU A 855 -43.26 -13.02 -20.07
C GLU A 855 -41.74 -13.31 -20.05
N ALA A 856 -41.29 -14.32 -20.81
CA ALA A 856 -39.87 -14.67 -20.95
C ALA A 856 -39.08 -13.58 -21.68
N GLU A 857 -39.65 -12.99 -22.74
CA GLU A 857 -39.04 -11.88 -23.46
C GLU A 857 -39.00 -10.60 -22.61
N LEU A 858 -40.09 -10.29 -21.91
CA LEU A 858 -40.16 -9.12 -21.03
C LEU A 858 -39.14 -9.19 -19.89
N LYS A 859 -38.85 -10.38 -19.36
CA LYS A 859 -37.79 -10.58 -18.34
C LYS A 859 -36.40 -10.15 -18.83
N GLN A 860 -36.11 -10.29 -20.12
CA GLN A 860 -34.82 -9.92 -20.72
C GLN A 860 -34.77 -8.45 -21.17
N ARG A 861 -35.93 -7.79 -21.36
CA ARG A 861 -36.05 -6.40 -21.80
C ARG A 861 -35.92 -5.43 -20.63
N THR A 862 -34.68 -5.20 -20.21
CA THR A 862 -34.30 -4.26 -19.15
C THR A 862 -33.46 -3.11 -19.72
N LEU A 863 -33.46 -1.94 -19.06
CA LEU A 863 -32.60 -0.82 -19.47
C LEU A 863 -31.12 -1.21 -19.45
N THR A 864 -30.68 -1.99 -18.46
CA THR A 864 -29.31 -2.48 -18.39
C THR A 864 -28.94 -3.31 -19.63
N ASN A 865 -29.81 -4.23 -20.05
CA ASN A 865 -29.57 -5.06 -21.22
C ASN A 865 -29.60 -4.24 -22.52
N LEU A 866 -30.52 -3.28 -22.63
CA LEU A 866 -30.61 -2.38 -23.79
C LEU A 866 -29.31 -1.60 -23.99
N TYR A 867 -28.75 -1.03 -22.92
CA TYR A 867 -27.52 -0.25 -22.98
C TYR A 867 -26.26 -1.11 -23.08
N ASN A 868 -26.28 -2.34 -22.57
CA ASN A 868 -25.20 -3.30 -22.84
C ASN A 868 -25.15 -3.70 -24.32
N ALA A 869 -26.31 -3.91 -24.95
CA ALA A 869 -26.39 -4.27 -26.36
C ALA A 869 -26.18 -3.07 -27.31
N ARG A 870 -26.57 -1.87 -26.86
CA ARG A 870 -26.50 -0.58 -27.58
C ARG A 870 -26.81 -0.71 -29.09
N PRO A 871 -28.04 -1.12 -29.46
CA PRO A 871 -28.41 -1.30 -30.85
C PRO A 871 -28.28 0.00 -31.65
N THR A 872 -28.06 -0.09 -32.97
CA THR A 872 -27.79 1.06 -33.85
C THR A 872 -28.82 2.19 -33.73
N TRP A 873 -30.10 1.86 -33.56
CA TRP A 873 -31.16 2.87 -33.39
C TRP A 873 -30.98 3.68 -32.10
N LEU A 874 -30.51 3.05 -31.01
CA LEU A 874 -30.28 3.73 -29.74
C LEU A 874 -29.09 4.67 -29.84
N ASP A 875 -28.01 4.22 -30.51
CA ASP A 875 -26.83 5.03 -30.74
C ASP A 875 -27.13 6.25 -31.63
N ASN A 876 -27.92 6.06 -32.69
CA ASN A 876 -28.34 7.16 -33.57
C ASN A 876 -29.18 8.20 -32.82
N LEU A 877 -30.15 7.78 -31.99
CA LEU A 877 -30.98 8.71 -31.21
C LEU A 877 -30.16 9.49 -30.17
N HIS A 878 -29.18 8.85 -29.52
CA HIS A 878 -28.25 9.56 -28.64
C HIS A 878 -27.39 10.56 -29.41
N ARG A 879 -26.88 10.19 -30.59
CA ARG A 879 -26.11 11.09 -31.45
C ARG A 879 -26.92 12.30 -31.94
N GLU A 880 -28.19 12.09 -32.27
CA GLU A 880 -29.12 13.18 -32.62
C GLU A 880 -29.35 14.13 -31.44
N LEU A 881 -29.57 13.57 -30.24
CA LEU A 881 -29.69 14.35 -29.01
C LEU A 881 -28.41 15.14 -28.70
N ASP A 882 -27.24 14.51 -28.81
CA ASP A 882 -25.94 15.14 -28.58
C ASP A 882 -25.68 16.30 -29.55
N ARG A 883 -26.02 16.13 -30.83
CA ARG A 883 -25.94 17.22 -31.82
C ARG A 883 -26.80 18.41 -31.45
N ALA A 884 -28.04 18.16 -31.00
CA ALA A 884 -28.94 19.23 -30.57
C ALA A 884 -28.40 19.96 -29.33
N VAL A 885 -27.83 19.21 -28.38
CA VAL A 885 -27.24 19.79 -27.16
C VAL A 885 -25.95 20.56 -27.47
N PHE A 886 -25.05 20.03 -28.31
CA PHE A 886 -23.84 20.75 -28.74
C PHE A 886 -24.18 22.02 -29.52
N ALA A 887 -25.19 21.98 -30.39
CA ALA A 887 -25.68 23.18 -31.07
C ALA A 887 -26.17 24.25 -30.06
N ALA A 888 -26.84 23.84 -28.98
CA ALA A 888 -27.26 24.75 -27.91
C ALA A 888 -26.10 25.31 -27.06
N TYR A 889 -24.95 24.64 -27.02
CA TYR A 889 -23.70 25.20 -26.49
C TYR A 889 -22.92 26.04 -27.50
N GLY A 890 -23.29 26.00 -28.79
CA GLY A 890 -22.52 26.60 -29.88
C GLY A 890 -21.23 25.82 -30.20
N TRP A 891 -21.21 24.50 -29.95
CA TRP A 891 -20.06 23.63 -30.14
C TRP A 891 -20.21 22.74 -31.37
N PRO A 892 -19.11 22.35 -32.02
CA PRO A 892 -19.14 21.29 -33.03
C PRO A 892 -19.37 19.92 -32.34
N ASP A 893 -19.89 18.94 -33.10
CA ASP A 893 -20.28 17.62 -32.57
C ASP A 893 -19.15 16.58 -32.57
N ASP A 894 -17.95 16.96 -33.03
CA ASP A 894 -16.75 16.11 -33.15
C ASP A 894 -15.69 16.38 -32.07
N LEU A 895 -16.02 17.12 -31.02
CA LEU A 895 -15.11 17.40 -29.90
C LEU A 895 -14.68 16.13 -29.16
N SER A 896 -13.41 16.10 -28.76
CA SER A 896 -12.87 15.10 -27.84
C SER A 896 -13.44 15.26 -26.43
N ASP A 897 -13.37 14.20 -25.62
CA ASP A 897 -13.88 14.23 -24.24
C ASP A 897 -13.19 15.31 -23.39
N ASP A 898 -11.86 15.47 -23.55
CA ASP A 898 -11.08 16.48 -22.83
C ASP A 898 -11.47 17.91 -23.22
N GLU A 899 -11.75 18.16 -24.51
CA GLU A 899 -12.23 19.48 -24.95
C GLU A 899 -13.63 19.79 -24.40
N ILE A 900 -14.51 18.79 -24.32
CA ILE A 900 -15.84 18.95 -23.73
C ILE A 900 -15.70 19.33 -22.25
N LEU A 901 -14.90 18.58 -21.47
CA LEU A 901 -14.68 18.85 -20.06
C LEU A 901 -14.04 20.22 -19.82
N ALA A 902 -13.07 20.62 -20.66
CA ALA A 902 -12.45 21.94 -20.60
C ALA A 902 -13.43 23.08 -20.83
N ARG A 903 -14.30 22.95 -21.85
CA ARG A 903 -15.33 23.96 -22.14
C ARG A 903 -16.41 24.02 -21.07
N LEU A 904 -16.83 22.86 -20.53
CA LEU A 904 -17.76 22.80 -19.40
C LEU A 904 -17.17 23.47 -18.16
N LEU A 905 -15.90 23.19 -17.81
CA LEU A 905 -15.27 23.86 -16.67
C LEU A 905 -15.19 25.38 -16.88
N ALA A 906 -14.81 25.84 -18.07
CA ALA A 906 -14.76 27.26 -18.38
C ALA A 906 -16.14 27.93 -18.21
N LEU A 907 -17.21 27.32 -18.71
CA LEU A 907 -18.58 27.80 -18.53
C LEU A 907 -19.01 27.80 -17.06
N ASN A 908 -18.63 26.77 -16.30
CA ASN A 908 -18.92 26.72 -14.87
C ASN A 908 -18.25 27.89 -14.13
N LEU A 909 -16.96 28.11 -14.35
CA LEU A 909 -16.19 29.16 -13.68
C LEU A 909 -16.67 30.56 -14.07
N GLU A 910 -17.02 30.76 -15.34
CA GLU A 910 -17.64 32.01 -15.82
C GLU A 910 -18.95 32.30 -15.07
N ARG A 911 -19.83 31.30 -14.98
CA ARG A 911 -21.15 31.47 -14.35
C ARG A 911 -21.12 31.55 -12.84
N ALA A 912 -20.18 30.87 -12.19
CA ALA A 912 -20.02 30.93 -10.75
C ALA A 912 -19.33 32.22 -10.27
N GLY A 913 -18.68 32.95 -11.18
CA GLY A 913 -18.07 34.25 -10.91
C GLY A 913 -18.99 35.45 -11.22
N ALA A 914 -20.07 35.23 -11.96
CA ALA A 914 -21.13 36.21 -12.25
C ALA A 914 -22.20 36.21 -11.17
#